data_AF-A0A4Y7KDI9-F1
#
_entry.id   AF-A0A4Y7KDI9-F1
#
_cell.length_a   1.000
_cell.length_b   1.000
_cell.length_c   1.000
_cell.angle_alpha   90.00
_cell.angle_beta   90.00
_cell.angle_gamma   90.00
#
_symmetry.space_group_name_H-M   'P 1'
#
loop_
_entity.id
_entity.type
_entity.pdbx_description
1 polymer ?
#
loop_
_entity_poly.entity_id
_entity_poly.type
_entity_poly.pdbx_seq_one_letter_code
_entity_poly.pdbx_strand_id
1 'polypeptide(L)'
;MKLTPRENEKLSLHEAGYLAQKRLARGLQLNYTEAVALIATQILEFVRDGDKTVAELMDIGRQILGRRQVLPAVPHLLHMVQVEGTFRDGTKLITVHDAIASDNGNLELALHGSFLPVPSLDKFSDTEDDMIPGEILFATGDIVLNAGRPAITLKVVNTADRPVQIGSHYHFIEVNPYLVFDRRRAYGMRLNIPAGTAIRFEPGDAKSVTLVRIGGRQVIRGGNGIADGPFDVSQIAKVMEAVTAKSIGHQEEANASEGITGEAPTVTKVVSREAYANMYGPTTGDKVRLGDTDLYAEIERDFAVYGDECVFGGGKVIRDGMGQASGYSSSDCLDTVITSALIIDYTGIYKADVGMKGGLIVRIGKSGNPDVMHGVFFNMIIGVNTEVIAGEGLILTAGGIDCHVHFICPQLADTAISSGITTLIGGGTGPADGTRATTCTPGPVHMKLMLQSTDNLPLNFGFTGKGNSAKPEGLEEIIKSGAMGLKLHEDWGTTPAAIDNCLSVADKYDVQVNIHTDTLNESGCVEHTIAAFKDRTIHTYHSEGAGGGHAPDIIKVCGVKNVLPSSTNPTRPFTSNTVDEHLDMLMVCHHLDKNIPEDVSFAESRIRAETIAAEDILHDLGAISIISSDSQAMGRIGEVITRTWQTAHKMKKQRGQIGHTGSLNDNFRIKRYIAKYTINPAIANGFSEYVGSVEAGKLADLVLWKPSFFGAKPEMVIKGGEIAWANMGDPNASIPTPEPVMMRPMFGAFGNAGSSNSIAFVSKAAKEAGIGTEYGLKKRVEAVSNVRKLTKLDMKLNSALPVIEVDPETYTVTADGEVLTCSPATMQMAAFKAFLNSPVGPKTTHFWGPIANWGFVAAGLVDMQKPPELISGNMTGAMCVYSGLFMRFAWMVQPRNYLLLACHASNETVQLYQFSRWAKAQGYLEGKKDEAKKPEEAKKPE
;
A
#
# COMPACT_ATOMS: atom_id res chain seq x y z
N MET A 1 -29.54 25.25 -14.53
CA MET A 1 -28.40 25.53 -13.63
C MET A 1 -27.16 26.00 -14.37
N LYS A 2 -26.85 25.53 -15.58
CA LYS A 2 -25.62 25.92 -16.33
C LYS A 2 -24.34 25.64 -15.51
N LEU A 3 -24.32 24.50 -14.82
CA LEU A 3 -23.22 24.10 -13.95
C LEU A 3 -21.95 23.91 -14.78
N THR A 4 -20.90 24.61 -14.38
CA THR A 4 -19.53 24.39 -14.85
C THR A 4 -18.94 23.13 -14.20
N PRO A 5 -17.88 22.53 -14.75
CA PRO A 5 -17.25 21.34 -14.17
C PRO A 5 -16.89 21.51 -12.68
N ARG A 6 -16.31 22.66 -12.30
CA ARG A 6 -15.98 22.95 -10.88
C ARG A 6 -17.21 22.99 -9.97
N GLU A 7 -18.36 23.45 -10.46
CA GLU A 7 -19.59 23.50 -9.64
C GLU A 7 -20.15 22.09 -9.41
N ASN A 8 -20.04 21.20 -10.41
CA ASN A 8 -20.37 19.78 -10.22
C ASN A 8 -19.42 19.13 -9.21
N GLU A 9 -18.11 19.40 -9.27
CA GLU A 9 -17.14 18.84 -8.33
C GLU A 9 -17.36 19.32 -6.89
N LYS A 10 -17.67 20.62 -6.71
CA LYS A 10 -17.99 21.16 -5.38
C LYS A 10 -19.31 20.59 -4.83
N LEU A 11 -20.26 20.23 -5.69
CA LEU A 11 -21.46 19.49 -5.28
C LEU A 11 -21.10 18.09 -4.76
N SER A 12 -20.25 17.34 -5.47
CA SER A 12 -19.77 16.03 -4.99
C SER A 12 -18.96 16.14 -3.68
N LEU A 13 -18.14 17.18 -3.53
CA LEU A 13 -17.45 17.49 -2.27
C LEU A 13 -18.46 17.73 -1.14
N HIS A 14 -19.50 18.53 -1.39
CA HIS A 14 -20.57 18.80 -0.43
C HIS A 14 -21.33 17.51 -0.05
N GLU A 15 -21.62 16.62 -1.00
CA GLU A 15 -22.25 15.32 -0.71
C GLU A 15 -21.37 14.45 0.21
N ALA A 16 -20.06 14.44 -0.01
CA ALA A 16 -19.10 13.75 0.86
C ALA A 16 -19.04 14.38 2.26
N GLY A 17 -19.03 15.71 2.34
CA GLY A 17 -19.11 16.45 3.61
C GLY A 17 -20.40 16.16 4.37
N TYR A 18 -21.54 16.16 3.70
CA TYR A 18 -22.84 15.84 4.30
C TYR A 18 -22.93 14.38 4.78
N LEU A 19 -22.32 13.44 4.07
CA LEU A 19 -22.15 12.07 4.55
C LEU A 19 -21.33 12.03 5.85
N ALA A 20 -20.23 12.76 5.92
CA ALA A 20 -19.41 12.87 7.13
C ALA A 20 -20.19 13.52 8.28
N GLN A 21 -20.97 14.57 8.02
CA GLN A 21 -21.86 15.19 9.02
C GLN A 21 -22.88 14.20 9.59
N LYS A 22 -23.52 13.37 8.75
CA LYS A 22 -24.44 12.30 9.22
C LYS A 22 -23.73 11.23 10.06
N ARG A 23 -22.45 10.95 9.80
CA ARG A 23 -21.63 10.03 10.60
C ARG A 23 -21.28 10.66 11.95
N LEU A 24 -20.84 11.91 11.94
CA LEU A 24 -20.55 12.69 13.14
C LEU A 24 -21.78 12.83 14.04
N ALA A 25 -22.94 13.20 13.49
CA ALA A 25 -24.20 13.41 14.23
C ALA A 25 -24.69 12.17 15.00
N ARG A 26 -24.29 10.96 14.59
CA ARG A 26 -24.60 9.71 15.30
C ARG A 26 -23.45 9.19 16.18
N GLY A 27 -22.39 9.96 16.36
CA GLY A 27 -21.28 9.66 17.29
C GLY A 27 -20.13 8.85 16.69
N LEU A 28 -20.00 8.78 15.36
CA LEU A 28 -18.85 8.11 14.76
C LEU A 28 -17.63 9.04 14.74
N GLN A 29 -16.47 8.49 15.09
CA GLN A 29 -15.18 9.14 14.89
C GLN A 29 -14.82 9.11 13.41
N LEU A 30 -14.59 10.29 12.84
CA LEU A 30 -14.31 10.45 11.42
C LEU A 30 -12.87 10.06 11.09
N ASN A 31 -12.67 9.38 9.96
CA ASN A 31 -11.33 9.17 9.42
C ASN A 31 -10.80 10.42 8.69
N TYR A 32 -9.57 10.34 8.17
CA TYR A 32 -8.92 11.43 7.45
C TYR A 32 -9.78 11.99 6.30
N THR A 33 -10.32 11.11 5.45
CA THR A 33 -11.07 11.53 4.25
C THR A 33 -12.38 12.22 4.63
N GLU A 34 -13.05 11.71 5.66
CA GLU A 34 -14.31 12.28 6.16
C GLU A 34 -14.08 13.63 6.86
N ALA A 35 -12.98 13.77 7.60
CA ALA A 35 -12.61 15.03 8.24
C ALA A 35 -12.30 16.12 7.20
N VAL A 36 -11.50 15.80 6.17
CA VAL A 36 -11.21 16.70 5.04
C VAL A 36 -12.51 17.16 4.37
N ALA A 37 -13.36 16.21 3.98
CA ALA A 37 -14.60 16.51 3.26
C ALA A 37 -15.54 17.39 4.09
N LEU A 38 -15.68 17.11 5.39
CA LEU A 38 -16.52 17.90 6.29
C LEU A 38 -15.99 19.32 6.43
N ILE A 39 -14.71 19.49 6.78
CA ILE A 39 -14.11 20.81 6.99
C ILE A 39 -14.19 21.64 5.71
N ALA A 40 -13.80 21.09 4.56
CA ALA A 40 -13.86 21.80 3.28
C ALA A 40 -15.30 22.20 2.92
N THR A 41 -16.27 21.32 3.14
CA THR A 41 -17.69 21.62 2.90
C THR A 41 -18.19 22.73 3.81
N GLN A 42 -17.87 22.69 5.10
CA GLN A 42 -18.29 23.73 6.04
C GLN A 42 -17.68 25.09 5.72
N ILE A 43 -16.42 25.14 5.30
CA ILE A 43 -15.83 26.39 4.79
C ILE A 43 -16.65 26.93 3.60
N LEU A 44 -17.03 26.09 2.64
CA LEU A 44 -17.86 26.53 1.50
C LEU A 44 -19.24 27.06 1.91
N GLU A 45 -19.89 26.44 2.90
CA GLU A 45 -21.17 26.91 3.43
C GLU A 45 -21.04 28.29 4.10
N PHE A 46 -20.01 28.52 4.91
CA PHE A 46 -19.78 29.83 5.50
C PHE A 46 -19.38 30.90 4.46
N VAL A 47 -18.63 30.51 3.42
CA VAL A 47 -18.40 31.40 2.27
C VAL A 47 -19.73 31.79 1.62
N ARG A 48 -20.65 30.83 1.49
CA ARG A 48 -21.96 31.05 0.87
C ARG A 48 -22.87 31.96 1.69
N ASP A 49 -22.82 31.91 3.02
CA ASP A 49 -23.54 32.85 3.89
C ASP A 49 -23.05 34.29 3.70
N GLY A 50 -21.75 34.46 3.44
CA GLY A 50 -21.15 35.70 2.97
C GLY A 50 -21.04 36.80 4.03
N ASP A 51 -20.97 36.41 5.30
CA ASP A 51 -20.76 37.25 6.48
C ASP A 51 -19.37 37.04 7.13
N LYS A 52 -18.57 36.11 6.63
CA LYS A 52 -17.18 35.84 7.05
C LYS A 52 -16.16 36.19 5.99
N THR A 53 -15.01 36.68 6.44
CA THR A 53 -13.81 36.93 5.64
C THR A 53 -12.93 35.67 5.55
N VAL A 54 -11.98 35.65 4.62
CA VAL A 54 -10.99 34.56 4.51
C VAL A 54 -10.26 34.32 5.84
N ALA A 55 -9.81 35.39 6.51
CA ALA A 55 -9.07 35.28 7.77
C ALA A 55 -9.92 34.67 8.89
N GLU A 56 -11.20 35.03 8.99
CA GLU A 56 -12.11 34.43 9.97
C GLU A 56 -12.36 32.94 9.67
N LEU A 57 -12.47 32.56 8.39
CA LEU A 57 -12.67 31.16 8.00
C LEU A 57 -11.44 30.28 8.23
N MET A 58 -10.23 30.85 8.15
CA MET A 58 -9.00 30.15 8.54
C MET A 58 -9.03 29.77 10.03
N ASP A 59 -9.60 30.62 10.89
CA ASP A 59 -9.74 30.34 12.31
C ASP A 59 -10.93 29.41 12.62
N ILE A 60 -12.11 29.69 12.05
CA ILE A 60 -13.33 28.87 12.20
C ILE A 60 -13.04 27.42 11.82
N GLY A 61 -12.32 27.18 10.72
CA GLY A 61 -11.98 25.85 10.24
C GLY A 61 -11.28 24.97 11.29
N ARG A 62 -10.45 25.57 12.16
CA ARG A 62 -9.71 24.87 13.23
C ARG A 62 -10.60 24.46 14.41
N GLN A 63 -11.77 25.07 14.51
CA GLN A 63 -12.72 24.83 15.59
C GLN A 63 -13.72 23.73 15.24
N ILE A 64 -13.80 23.29 13.98
CA ILE A 64 -14.85 22.38 13.51
C ILE A 64 -14.77 21.00 14.15
N LEU A 65 -13.59 20.36 14.10
CA LEU A 65 -13.37 19.00 14.62
C LEU A 65 -12.27 19.00 15.68
N GLY A 66 -12.51 18.28 16.78
CA GLY A 66 -11.51 18.01 17.80
C GLY A 66 -11.02 16.57 17.77
N ARG A 67 -9.98 16.26 18.54
CA ARG A 67 -9.34 14.94 18.62
C ARG A 67 -10.34 13.82 18.93
N ARG A 68 -11.35 14.07 19.77
CA ARG A 68 -12.35 13.06 20.16
C ARG A 68 -13.32 12.70 19.03
N GLN A 69 -13.51 13.59 18.05
CA GLN A 69 -14.44 13.40 16.93
C GLN A 69 -13.80 12.74 15.70
N VAL A 70 -12.49 12.49 15.73
CA VAL A 70 -11.75 11.87 14.65
C VAL A 70 -11.01 10.63 15.14
N LEU A 71 -10.58 9.76 14.21
CA LEU A 71 -9.72 8.63 14.55
C LEU A 71 -8.33 9.11 15.01
N PRO A 72 -7.61 8.34 15.85
CA PRO A 72 -6.34 8.76 16.45
C PRO A 72 -5.25 9.18 15.45
N ALA A 73 -5.24 8.60 14.25
CA ALA A 73 -4.28 8.94 13.21
C ALA A 73 -4.56 10.30 12.51
N VAL A 74 -5.77 10.83 12.58
CA VAL A 74 -6.18 12.02 11.81
C VAL A 74 -5.39 13.28 12.18
N PRO A 75 -5.14 13.61 13.46
CA PRO A 75 -4.28 14.75 13.82
C PRO A 75 -2.86 14.69 13.23
N HIS A 76 -2.34 13.49 12.97
CA HIS A 76 -1.02 13.29 12.36
C HIS A 76 -1.05 13.38 10.84
N LEU A 77 -2.17 13.02 10.21
CA LEU A 77 -2.34 13.04 8.75
C LEU A 77 -2.81 14.40 8.23
N LEU A 78 -3.62 15.12 9.01
CA LEU A 78 -4.38 16.28 8.58
C LEU A 78 -3.76 17.59 9.07
N HIS A 79 -2.62 17.97 8.49
CA HIS A 79 -1.95 19.24 8.82
C HIS A 79 -2.72 20.46 8.29
N MET A 80 -3.40 20.33 7.16
CA MET A 80 -4.15 21.43 6.55
C MET A 80 -5.29 20.94 5.67
N VAL A 81 -6.32 21.78 5.52
CA VAL A 81 -7.41 21.63 4.55
C VAL A 81 -7.46 22.89 3.69
N GLN A 82 -7.59 22.72 2.38
CA GLN A 82 -7.67 23.83 1.44
C GLN A 82 -8.93 23.72 0.59
N VAL A 83 -9.61 24.85 0.37
CA VAL A 83 -10.75 24.89 -0.54
C VAL A 83 -10.91 26.31 -1.10
N GLU A 84 -11.44 26.42 -2.32
CA GLU A 84 -11.84 27.71 -2.89
C GLU A 84 -13.35 27.85 -2.96
N GLY A 85 -13.86 28.98 -2.48
CA GLY A 85 -15.28 29.34 -2.50
C GLY A 85 -15.51 30.73 -3.10
N THR A 86 -16.75 30.97 -3.56
CA THR A 86 -17.15 32.25 -4.17
C THR A 86 -17.70 33.20 -3.12
N PHE A 87 -16.85 34.10 -2.61
CA PHE A 87 -17.27 35.18 -1.73
C PHE A 87 -18.03 36.26 -2.52
N ARG A 88 -18.59 37.25 -1.81
CA ARG A 88 -19.20 38.44 -2.43
C ARG A 88 -18.25 39.21 -3.34
N ASP A 89 -16.94 39.13 -3.07
CA ASP A 89 -15.87 39.76 -3.85
C ASP A 89 -15.14 38.77 -4.78
N GLY A 90 -15.78 37.64 -5.11
CA GLY A 90 -15.26 36.62 -6.03
C GLY A 90 -14.57 35.43 -5.34
N THR A 91 -13.98 34.55 -6.14
CA THR A 91 -13.33 33.32 -5.65
C THR A 91 -12.09 33.64 -4.83
N LYS A 92 -11.94 32.99 -3.67
CA LYS A 92 -10.72 33.04 -2.83
C LYS A 92 -10.36 31.66 -2.33
N LEU A 93 -9.05 31.45 -2.12
CA LEU A 93 -8.51 30.31 -1.41
C LEU A 93 -8.61 30.51 0.11
N ILE A 94 -9.06 29.49 0.81
CA ILE A 94 -8.97 29.37 2.26
C ILE A 94 -8.05 28.18 2.56
N THR A 95 -7.07 28.39 3.44
CA THR A 95 -6.24 27.32 3.98
C THR A 95 -6.40 27.27 5.49
N VAL A 96 -6.98 26.18 5.97
CA VAL A 96 -7.11 25.89 7.40
C VAL A 96 -5.88 25.10 7.82
N HIS A 97 -4.98 25.73 8.59
CA HIS A 97 -3.81 25.08 9.17
C HIS A 97 -4.13 24.48 10.53
N ASP A 98 -3.49 23.37 10.89
CA ASP A 98 -3.71 22.66 12.15
C ASP A 98 -5.20 22.42 12.40
N ALA A 99 -5.84 21.74 11.44
CA ALA A 99 -7.29 21.62 11.35
C ALA A 99 -7.92 20.89 12.56
N ILE A 100 -7.14 20.08 13.28
CA ILE A 100 -7.52 19.43 14.54
C ILE A 100 -6.74 20.06 15.69
N ALA A 101 -7.20 21.21 16.19
CA ALA A 101 -6.47 22.03 17.16
C ALA A 101 -6.90 21.85 18.62
N SER A 102 -8.03 21.21 18.88
CA SER A 102 -8.63 21.07 20.23
C SER A 102 -9.03 19.62 20.52
N ASP A 103 -9.33 19.31 21.79
CA ASP A 103 -9.85 17.98 22.16
C ASP A 103 -11.27 17.76 21.66
N ASN A 104 -12.11 18.81 21.74
CA ASN A 104 -13.47 18.81 21.24
C ASN A 104 -13.64 19.96 20.24
N GLY A 105 -14.22 19.64 19.09
CA GLY A 105 -14.66 20.64 18.13
C GLY A 105 -15.97 21.29 18.56
N ASN A 106 -16.28 22.43 17.94
CA ASN A 106 -17.58 23.07 18.00
C ASN A 106 -18.52 22.37 17.01
N LEU A 107 -19.33 21.45 17.54
CA LEU A 107 -20.21 20.60 16.72
C LEU A 107 -21.40 21.36 16.12
N GLU A 108 -21.72 22.55 16.61
CA GLU A 108 -22.68 23.45 15.95
C GLU A 108 -22.07 23.98 14.64
N LEU A 109 -20.79 24.38 14.67
CA LEU A 109 -20.06 24.78 13.46
C LEU A 109 -19.84 23.59 12.52
N ALA A 110 -19.64 22.38 13.04
CA ALA A 110 -19.46 21.19 12.20
C ALA A 110 -20.72 20.73 11.48
N LEU A 111 -21.89 21.07 12.03
CA LEU A 111 -23.20 20.69 11.50
C LEU A 111 -23.98 21.88 10.95
N HIS A 112 -23.32 23.03 10.77
CA HIS A 112 -23.94 24.24 10.23
C HIS A 112 -24.53 23.97 8.84
N GLY A 113 -25.71 24.50 8.59
CA GLY A 113 -26.47 24.30 7.34
C GLY A 113 -27.02 22.87 7.11
N SER A 114 -26.62 21.87 7.90
CA SER A 114 -26.99 20.47 7.69
C SER A 114 -28.39 20.10 8.19
N PHE A 115 -28.93 20.89 9.13
CA PHE A 115 -30.16 20.62 9.89
C PHE A 115 -30.17 19.28 10.66
N LEU A 116 -29.00 18.68 10.87
CA LEU A 116 -28.85 17.50 11.71
C LEU A 116 -28.79 17.89 13.20
N PRO A 117 -29.29 17.05 14.12
CA PRO A 117 -29.19 17.31 15.54
C PRO A 117 -27.74 17.24 16.00
N VAL A 118 -27.32 18.23 16.79
CA VAL A 118 -25.97 18.26 17.38
C VAL A 118 -25.85 17.14 18.43
N PRO A 119 -24.92 16.19 18.28
CA PRO A 119 -24.73 15.13 19.26
C PRO A 119 -24.06 15.69 20.51
N SER A 120 -24.39 15.12 21.67
CA SER A 120 -23.64 15.37 22.90
C SER A 120 -22.24 14.74 22.82
N LEU A 121 -21.26 15.38 23.47
CA LEU A 121 -19.83 15.03 23.43
C LEU A 121 -19.51 13.67 24.09
N ASP A 122 -20.42 13.13 24.90
CA ASP A 122 -20.32 11.81 25.52
C ASP A 122 -20.48 10.66 24.51
N LYS A 123 -21.04 10.92 23.32
CA LYS A 123 -21.13 9.92 22.24
C LYS A 123 -19.78 9.53 21.67
N PHE A 124 -18.74 10.33 21.88
CA PHE A 124 -17.40 10.12 21.35
C PHE A 124 -16.49 9.57 22.46
N SER A 125 -15.96 8.36 22.28
CA SER A 125 -15.05 7.76 23.24
C SER A 125 -13.63 8.29 23.10
N ASP A 126 -12.94 8.45 24.22
CA ASP A 126 -11.49 8.69 24.21
C ASP A 126 -10.80 7.45 23.65
N THR A 127 -10.11 7.64 22.53
CA THR A 127 -9.36 6.58 21.86
C THR A 127 -7.97 7.15 21.66
N GLU A 128 -7.03 6.70 22.47
CA GLU A 128 -5.61 7.01 22.32
C GLU A 128 -4.94 5.80 21.66
N ASP A 129 -4.21 6.07 20.59
CA ASP A 129 -3.33 5.14 19.90
C ASP A 129 -2.06 5.92 19.57
N ASP A 130 -0.90 5.38 19.95
CA ASP A 130 0.40 6.03 19.76
C ASP A 130 0.95 5.86 18.33
N MET A 131 0.21 5.16 17.45
CA MET A 131 0.65 4.90 16.08
C MET A 131 0.52 6.15 15.18
N ILE A 132 1.66 6.58 14.64
CA ILE A 132 1.76 7.70 13.68
C ILE A 132 2.02 7.13 12.28
N PRO A 133 1.07 7.22 11.33
CA PRO A 133 1.27 6.72 9.98
C PRO A 133 2.42 7.43 9.27
N GLY A 134 3.32 6.68 8.65
CA GLY A 134 4.45 7.25 7.91
C GLY A 134 5.55 7.85 8.77
N GLU A 135 5.56 7.62 10.10
CA GLU A 135 6.58 8.19 10.99
C GLU A 135 8.01 7.85 10.58
N ILE A 136 8.93 8.74 10.94
CA ILE A 136 10.36 8.56 10.71
C ILE A 136 11.06 8.41 12.07
N LEU A 137 11.77 7.30 12.25
CA LEU A 137 12.65 7.07 13.38
C LEU A 137 14.09 7.36 12.95
N PHE A 138 14.70 8.36 13.56
CA PHE A 138 16.05 8.80 13.19
C PHE A 138 17.13 7.94 13.84
N ALA A 139 18.21 7.67 13.09
CA ALA A 139 19.42 7.12 13.68
C ALA A 139 20.11 8.14 14.61
N THR A 140 21.14 7.71 15.34
CA THR A 140 21.92 8.59 16.22
C THR A 140 22.92 9.45 15.44
N GLY A 141 23.27 10.60 16.01
CA GLY A 141 24.28 11.52 15.48
C GLY A 141 23.74 12.54 14.47
N ASP A 142 24.51 13.61 14.29
CA ASP A 142 24.20 14.69 13.35
C ASP A 142 24.89 14.50 12.01
N ILE A 143 24.44 15.25 10.99
CA ILE A 143 24.96 15.21 9.63
C ILE A 143 25.86 16.44 9.39
N VAL A 144 27.11 16.17 9.00
CA VAL A 144 28.06 17.20 8.57
C VAL A 144 27.84 17.50 7.08
N LEU A 145 27.58 18.77 6.77
CA LEU A 145 27.40 19.22 5.39
C LEU A 145 28.72 19.61 4.75
N ASN A 146 28.84 19.37 3.44
CA ASN A 146 29.94 19.83 2.59
C ASN A 146 31.33 19.43 3.11
N ALA A 147 31.46 18.28 3.78
CA ALA A 147 32.71 17.84 4.43
C ALA A 147 33.91 17.77 3.46
N GLY A 148 35.10 18.04 3.97
CA GLY A 148 36.37 17.96 3.21
C GLY A 148 36.60 19.12 2.24
N ARG A 149 35.86 20.23 2.34
CA ARG A 149 36.00 21.38 1.44
C ARG A 149 36.73 22.54 2.12
N PRO A 150 37.61 23.25 1.38
CA PRO A 150 38.12 24.53 1.82
C PRO A 150 36.95 25.50 2.10
N ALA A 151 37.02 26.19 3.23
CA ALA A 151 36.00 27.10 3.70
C ALA A 151 36.59 28.40 4.24
N ILE A 152 35.80 29.46 4.17
CA ILE A 152 36.15 30.78 4.68
C ILE A 152 34.94 31.50 5.23
N THR A 153 35.10 32.26 6.32
CA THR A 153 34.05 33.16 6.82
C THR A 153 34.38 34.60 6.43
N LEU A 154 33.44 35.25 5.74
CA LEU A 154 33.55 36.64 5.28
C LEU A 154 32.43 37.50 5.87
N LYS A 155 32.74 38.77 6.17
CA LYS A 155 31.72 39.77 6.51
C LYS A 155 31.12 40.35 5.23
N VAL A 156 29.80 40.33 5.13
CA VAL A 156 29.04 40.80 3.97
C VAL A 156 28.09 41.90 4.38
N VAL A 157 28.18 43.05 3.72
CA VAL A 157 27.36 44.23 3.98
C VAL A 157 26.44 44.52 2.81
N ASN A 158 25.15 44.69 3.06
CA ASN A 158 24.19 45.10 2.05
C ASN A 158 24.08 46.63 1.99
N THR A 159 24.60 47.21 0.90
CA THR A 159 24.52 48.66 0.63
C THR A 159 23.34 49.03 -0.27
N ALA A 160 22.52 48.05 -0.67
CA ALA A 160 21.31 48.32 -1.42
C ALA A 160 20.23 48.94 -0.51
N ASP A 161 19.31 49.67 -1.14
CA ASP A 161 18.06 50.15 -0.56
C ASP A 161 16.95 49.09 -0.53
N ARG A 162 17.27 47.84 -0.89
CA ARG A 162 16.34 46.70 -0.97
C ARG A 162 16.93 45.45 -0.33
N PRO A 163 16.09 44.51 0.13
CA PRO A 163 16.56 43.22 0.62
C PRO A 163 17.23 42.41 -0.49
N VAL A 164 18.31 41.72 -0.13
CA VAL A 164 19.04 40.79 -1.02
C VAL A 164 19.10 39.42 -0.35
N GLN A 165 18.71 38.36 -1.06
CA GLN A 165 18.70 37.00 -0.53
C GLN A 165 19.49 36.06 -1.44
N ILE A 166 20.46 35.35 -0.88
CA ILE A 166 21.42 34.53 -1.63
C ILE A 166 21.22 33.05 -1.27
N GLY A 167 20.92 32.23 -2.29
CA GLY A 167 20.72 30.80 -2.14
C GLY A 167 22.02 30.02 -1.95
N SER A 168 21.91 28.83 -1.33
CA SER A 168 23.03 27.94 -0.97
C SER A 168 24.05 27.69 -2.07
N HIS A 169 23.60 27.46 -3.30
CA HIS A 169 24.44 27.06 -4.43
C HIS A 169 24.80 28.18 -5.40
N TYR A 170 24.44 29.42 -5.08
CA TYR A 170 24.80 30.55 -5.92
C TYR A 170 26.31 30.83 -5.82
N HIS A 171 26.98 31.03 -6.96
CA HIS A 171 28.39 31.42 -7.02
C HIS A 171 28.60 32.74 -6.30
N PHE A 172 29.29 32.74 -5.15
CA PHE A 172 29.23 33.87 -4.23
C PHE A 172 29.89 35.14 -4.79
N ILE A 173 30.88 35.00 -5.67
CA ILE A 173 31.45 36.13 -6.41
C ILE A 173 30.46 36.79 -7.37
N GLU A 174 29.43 36.08 -7.82
CA GLU A 174 28.43 36.56 -8.79
C GLU A 174 27.28 37.35 -8.15
N VAL A 175 27.23 37.46 -6.81
CA VAL A 175 26.05 38.03 -6.12
C VAL A 175 25.86 39.51 -6.43
N ASN A 176 24.68 40.03 -6.10
CA ASN A 176 24.27 41.42 -6.33
C ASN A 176 25.42 42.43 -6.08
N PRO A 177 25.69 43.37 -7.01
CA PRO A 177 26.77 44.35 -6.90
C PRO A 177 26.75 45.20 -5.62
N TYR A 178 25.60 45.39 -4.98
CA TYR A 178 25.46 46.16 -3.74
C TYR A 178 25.87 45.38 -2.47
N LEU A 179 26.15 44.08 -2.58
CA LEU A 179 26.78 43.35 -1.48
C LEU A 179 28.30 43.59 -1.51
N VAL A 180 28.81 44.19 -0.44
CA VAL A 180 30.23 44.54 -0.27
C VAL A 180 30.90 43.54 0.67
N PHE A 181 31.94 42.87 0.17
CA PHE A 181 32.76 41.87 0.87
C PHE A 181 34.01 41.54 0.05
N ASP A 182 34.84 40.61 0.54
CA ASP A 182 36.03 40.15 -0.16
C ASP A 182 35.68 39.21 -1.35
N ARG A 183 35.36 39.81 -2.50
CA ARG A 183 35.10 39.13 -3.79
C ARG A 183 36.26 38.23 -4.23
N ARG A 184 37.51 38.61 -3.94
CA ARG A 184 38.70 37.83 -4.29
C ARG A 184 38.68 36.48 -3.57
N ARG A 185 38.42 36.50 -2.26
CA ARG A 185 38.34 35.27 -1.45
C ARG A 185 37.06 34.46 -1.70
N ALA A 186 36.01 35.10 -2.20
CA ALA A 186 34.76 34.42 -2.60
C ALA A 186 34.80 33.78 -4.00
N TYR A 187 35.86 34.02 -4.80
CA TYR A 187 36.01 33.40 -6.12
C TYR A 187 36.03 31.88 -6.00
N GLY A 188 35.14 31.19 -6.73
CA GLY A 188 34.97 29.73 -6.68
C GLY A 188 34.33 29.20 -5.39
N MET A 189 33.64 30.05 -4.62
CA MET A 189 32.99 29.67 -3.37
C MET A 189 31.46 29.82 -3.47
N ARG A 190 30.74 29.10 -2.61
CA ARG A 190 29.28 29.21 -2.38
C ARG A 190 28.96 29.16 -0.89
N LEU A 191 27.74 29.48 -0.46
CA LEU A 191 27.36 29.45 0.95
C LEU A 191 27.44 28.03 1.55
N ASN A 192 27.97 27.90 2.77
CA ASN A 192 27.98 26.66 3.56
C ASN A 192 26.74 26.56 4.44
N ILE A 193 25.58 26.40 3.80
CA ILE A 193 24.27 26.26 4.44
C ILE A 193 23.55 25.03 3.86
N PRO A 194 22.46 24.55 4.47
CA PRO A 194 21.68 23.44 3.91
C PRO A 194 21.24 23.73 2.47
N ALA A 195 21.34 22.73 1.60
CA ALA A 195 20.91 22.80 0.21
C ALA A 195 19.48 23.35 0.09
N GLY A 196 19.26 24.21 -0.90
CA GLY A 196 17.95 24.84 -1.12
C GLY A 196 17.60 26.00 -0.17
N THR A 197 18.34 26.21 0.92
CA THR A 197 18.14 27.37 1.82
C THR A 197 18.88 28.62 1.32
N ALA A 198 18.67 29.76 1.98
CA ALA A 198 19.26 31.04 1.63
C ALA A 198 19.59 31.91 2.85
N ILE A 199 20.52 32.86 2.70
CA ILE A 199 20.77 33.93 3.67
C ILE A 199 20.20 35.23 3.12
N ARG A 200 19.39 35.90 3.94
CA ARG A 200 18.77 37.19 3.62
C ARG A 200 19.54 38.33 4.28
N PHE A 201 19.70 39.43 3.56
CA PHE A 201 20.29 40.69 3.99
C PHE A 201 19.28 41.80 3.77
N GLU A 202 18.80 42.43 4.84
CA GLU A 202 18.00 43.65 4.75
C GLU A 202 18.89 44.86 4.36
N PRO A 203 18.31 45.98 3.90
CA PRO A 203 19.08 47.20 3.63
C PRO A 203 19.93 47.61 4.85
N GLY A 204 21.24 47.75 4.66
CA GLY A 204 22.18 48.11 5.73
C GLY A 204 22.66 46.95 6.61
N ASP A 205 22.13 45.73 6.43
CA ASP A 205 22.57 44.55 7.20
C ASP A 205 24.04 44.24 6.95
N ALA A 206 24.75 43.83 8.01
CA ALA A 206 26.07 43.22 7.94
C ALA A 206 26.05 41.85 8.62
N LYS A 207 26.37 40.78 7.89
CA LYS A 207 26.40 39.40 8.43
C LYS A 207 27.70 38.70 8.06
N SER A 208 28.25 37.94 9.00
CA SER A 208 29.32 37.00 8.69
C SER A 208 28.73 35.73 8.12
N VAL A 209 29.22 35.30 6.96
CA VAL A 209 28.77 34.08 6.29
C VAL A 209 29.94 33.16 6.03
N THR A 210 29.74 31.86 6.23
CA THR A 210 30.71 30.84 5.88
C THR A 210 30.46 30.37 4.46
N LEU A 211 31.51 30.36 3.66
CA LEU A 211 31.53 29.89 2.29
C LEU A 211 32.37 28.62 2.18
N VAL A 212 32.04 27.77 1.21
CA VAL A 212 32.78 26.55 0.85
C VAL A 212 33.09 26.54 -0.64
N ARG A 213 34.22 25.94 -1.00
CA ARG A 213 34.64 25.71 -2.40
C ARG A 213 33.57 24.94 -3.17
N ILE A 214 33.27 25.35 -4.40
CA ILE A 214 32.44 24.53 -5.31
C ILE A 214 33.12 23.18 -5.57
N GLY A 215 32.32 22.14 -5.77
CA GLY A 215 32.82 20.78 -6.02
C GLY A 215 33.04 20.50 -7.51
N GLY A 216 33.17 19.22 -7.84
CA GLY A 216 33.21 18.75 -9.22
C GLY A 216 34.42 19.28 -10.00
N ARG A 217 34.19 19.73 -11.24
CA ARG A 217 35.23 20.32 -12.11
C ARG A 217 35.59 21.76 -11.76
N GLN A 218 34.88 22.35 -10.80
CA GLN A 218 35.02 23.73 -10.35
C GLN A 218 34.93 24.75 -11.50
N VAL A 219 33.87 24.66 -12.30
CA VAL A 219 33.61 25.61 -13.40
C VAL A 219 32.46 26.54 -12.98
N ILE A 220 32.72 27.84 -13.00
CA ILE A 220 31.72 28.88 -12.73
C ILE A 220 31.01 29.22 -14.03
N ARG A 221 29.68 29.31 -13.99
CA ARG A 221 28.80 29.66 -15.10
C ARG A 221 27.63 30.50 -14.57
N GLY A 222 27.03 31.31 -15.44
CA GLY A 222 25.82 32.08 -15.14
C GLY A 222 26.08 33.30 -14.24
N GLY A 223 25.09 33.67 -13.43
CA GLY A 223 25.19 34.82 -12.53
C GLY A 223 25.28 36.16 -13.28
N ASN A 224 26.27 36.99 -12.95
CA ASN A 224 26.54 38.27 -13.61
C ASN A 224 27.66 38.16 -14.68
N GLY A 225 28.13 36.94 -14.96
CA GLY A 225 29.25 36.69 -15.88
C GLY A 225 30.50 37.46 -15.46
N ILE A 226 30.82 37.49 -14.17
CA ILE A 226 32.04 38.12 -13.64
C ILE A 226 33.22 37.16 -13.78
N ALA A 227 32.98 35.89 -13.49
CA ALA A 227 34.02 34.89 -13.28
C ALA A 227 33.77 33.59 -14.08
N ASP A 228 33.09 33.69 -15.24
CA ASP A 228 32.78 32.54 -16.10
C ASP A 228 34.05 31.77 -16.51
N GLY A 229 34.01 30.45 -16.36
CA GLY A 229 35.11 29.55 -16.66
C GLY A 229 35.60 28.73 -15.46
N PRO A 230 36.65 27.91 -15.67
CA PRO A 230 37.22 27.11 -14.60
C PRO A 230 37.81 28.00 -13.51
N PHE A 231 37.66 27.58 -12.25
CA PHE A 231 38.35 28.18 -11.12
C PHE A 231 39.86 27.98 -11.29
N ASP A 232 40.58 29.09 -11.44
CA ASP A 232 42.04 29.09 -11.54
C ASP A 232 42.60 30.31 -10.80
N VAL A 233 43.50 30.04 -9.84
CA VAL A 233 44.17 31.06 -9.05
C VAL A 233 44.92 32.06 -9.95
N SER A 234 45.43 31.63 -11.10
CA SER A 234 46.11 32.51 -12.06
C SER A 234 45.18 33.57 -12.69
N GLN A 235 43.87 33.31 -12.72
CA GLN A 235 42.86 34.20 -13.32
C GLN A 235 42.31 35.24 -12.34
N ILE A 236 42.67 35.17 -11.05
CA ILE A 236 42.12 36.07 -10.02
C ILE A 236 42.31 37.55 -10.39
N ALA A 237 43.48 37.93 -10.90
CA ALA A 237 43.74 39.33 -11.30
C ALA A 237 42.74 39.81 -12.36
N LYS A 238 42.53 39.00 -13.41
CA LYS A 238 41.58 39.29 -14.49
C LYS A 238 40.13 39.31 -14.01
N VAL A 239 39.76 38.40 -13.10
CA VAL A 239 38.41 38.38 -12.49
C VAL A 239 38.18 39.65 -11.66
N MET A 240 39.18 40.09 -10.89
CA MET A 240 39.08 41.32 -10.10
C MET A 240 39.07 42.59 -10.96
N GLU A 241 39.74 42.59 -12.12
CA GLU A 241 39.58 43.66 -13.12
C GLU A 241 38.11 43.78 -13.56
N ALA A 242 37.41 42.66 -13.78
CA ALA A 242 35.99 42.67 -14.12
C ALA A 242 35.10 43.19 -12.97
N VAL A 243 35.43 42.84 -11.72
CA VAL A 243 34.76 43.36 -10.51
C VAL A 243 34.90 44.89 -10.45
N THR A 244 36.11 45.42 -10.63
CA THR A 244 36.36 46.86 -10.63
C THR A 244 35.71 47.56 -11.82
N ALA A 245 35.85 47.03 -13.03
CA ALA A 245 35.31 47.63 -14.25
C ALA A 245 33.77 47.72 -14.25
N LYS A 246 33.10 46.76 -13.60
CA LYS A 246 31.64 46.74 -13.45
C LYS A 246 31.14 47.44 -12.17
N SER A 247 32.02 48.12 -11.41
CA SER A 247 31.70 48.80 -10.15
C SER A 247 31.00 47.90 -9.12
N ILE A 248 31.48 46.66 -8.98
CA ILE A 248 30.89 45.65 -8.09
C ILE A 248 31.46 45.82 -6.69
N GLY A 249 30.58 45.79 -5.68
CA GLY A 249 30.92 45.94 -4.27
C GLY A 249 32.00 44.97 -3.82
N HIS A 250 33.14 45.53 -3.42
CA HIS A 250 34.31 44.79 -2.97
C HIS A 250 35.00 45.53 -1.82
N GLN A 251 35.40 44.79 -0.79
CA GLN A 251 36.26 45.24 0.29
C GLN A 251 37.15 44.07 0.73
N GLU A 252 38.47 44.26 0.75
CA GLU A 252 39.43 43.23 1.18
C GLU A 252 39.30 42.96 2.69
N GLU A 253 39.36 41.68 3.08
CA GLU A 253 39.28 41.25 4.48
C GLU A 253 40.52 40.40 4.83
N ALA A 254 41.58 41.05 5.33
CA ALA A 254 42.88 40.41 5.57
C ALA A 254 42.85 39.26 6.59
N ASN A 255 42.00 39.36 7.62
CA ASN A 255 41.95 38.44 8.77
C ASN A 255 40.75 37.48 8.73
N ALA A 256 40.22 37.16 7.54
CA ALA A 256 39.13 36.21 7.41
C ALA A 256 39.54 34.81 7.86
N SER A 257 38.68 34.16 8.65
CA SER A 257 38.93 32.81 9.19
C SER A 257 38.76 31.76 8.10
N GLU A 258 39.81 30.97 7.85
CA GLU A 258 39.84 29.88 6.86
C GLU A 258 39.97 28.51 7.54
N GLY A 259 39.54 27.45 6.86
CA GLY A 259 39.67 26.08 7.35
C GLY A 259 39.12 25.04 6.38
N ILE A 260 39.02 23.79 6.84
CA ILE A 260 38.42 22.68 6.10
C ILE A 260 37.19 22.18 6.86
N THR A 261 36.07 22.03 6.16
CA THR A 261 34.82 21.51 6.75
C THR A 261 34.98 20.06 7.23
N GLY A 262 34.46 19.76 8.42
CA GLY A 262 34.61 18.47 9.10
C GLY A 262 35.86 18.39 9.98
N GLU A 263 36.89 19.19 9.70
CA GLU A 263 38.13 19.25 10.51
C GLU A 263 38.12 20.45 11.46
N ALA A 264 37.69 21.62 10.98
CA ALA A 264 37.63 22.86 11.76
C ALA A 264 36.19 23.17 12.20
N PRO A 265 35.86 23.10 13.51
CA PRO A 265 34.50 23.32 14.00
C PRO A 265 33.90 24.68 13.64
N THR A 266 34.74 25.72 13.54
CA THR A 266 34.32 27.11 13.28
C THR A 266 33.78 27.36 11.87
N VAL A 267 34.08 26.49 10.91
CA VAL A 267 33.63 26.59 9.51
C VAL A 267 32.74 25.40 9.10
N THR A 268 32.56 24.44 10.00
CA THR A 268 31.78 23.22 9.75
C THR A 268 30.31 23.47 10.00
N LYS A 269 29.45 23.11 9.04
CA LYS A 269 28.00 23.17 9.21
C LYS A 269 27.47 21.78 9.51
N VAL A 270 26.74 21.68 10.63
CA VAL A 270 26.10 20.46 11.10
C VAL A 270 24.58 20.68 11.15
N VAL A 271 23.81 19.64 10.83
CA VAL A 271 22.34 19.62 10.93
C VAL A 271 21.88 18.33 11.63
N SER A 272 20.80 18.41 12.41
CA SER A 272 20.18 17.21 12.97
C SER A 272 19.54 16.37 11.85
N ARG A 273 19.41 15.06 12.09
CA ARG A 273 18.74 14.15 11.16
C ARG A 273 17.28 14.50 10.92
N GLU A 274 16.57 14.96 11.94
CA GLU A 274 15.20 15.43 11.81
C GLU A 274 15.10 16.63 10.86
N ALA A 275 15.95 17.65 11.04
CA ALA A 275 15.97 18.80 10.16
C ALA A 275 16.34 18.41 8.72
N TYR A 276 17.28 17.47 8.55
CA TYR A 276 17.66 16.94 7.25
C TYR A 276 16.49 16.21 6.58
N ALA A 277 15.83 15.29 7.30
CA ALA A 277 14.72 14.50 6.77
C ALA A 277 13.52 15.37 6.39
N ASN A 278 13.24 16.42 7.15
CA ASN A 278 12.18 17.38 6.83
C ASN A 278 12.45 18.17 5.54
N MET A 279 13.73 18.32 5.13
CA MET A 279 14.10 19.05 3.91
C MET A 279 14.29 18.13 2.70
N TYR A 280 14.87 16.94 2.90
CA TYR A 280 15.33 16.08 1.80
C TYR A 280 14.76 14.67 1.86
N GLY A 281 13.96 14.34 2.87
CA GLY A 281 13.60 12.96 3.22
C GLY A 281 14.71 12.24 4.01
N PRO A 282 14.41 11.06 4.58
CA PRO A 282 15.33 10.33 5.46
C PRO A 282 16.60 9.88 4.74
N THR A 283 17.63 9.53 5.52
CA THR A 283 18.93 9.05 5.02
C THR A 283 19.38 7.78 5.74
N THR A 284 20.57 7.28 5.41
CA THR A 284 21.12 6.01 5.89
C THR A 284 20.96 5.83 7.40
N GLY A 285 20.36 4.68 7.79
CA GLY A 285 20.10 4.28 9.17
C GLY A 285 18.75 4.75 9.76
N ASP A 286 18.15 5.80 9.18
CA ASP A 286 16.79 6.21 9.55
C ASP A 286 15.79 5.12 9.13
N LYS A 287 14.61 5.11 9.75
CA LYS A 287 13.54 4.16 9.48
C LYS A 287 12.25 4.87 9.18
N VAL A 288 11.47 4.34 8.26
CA VAL A 288 10.17 4.91 7.88
C VAL A 288 9.08 3.85 8.07
N ARG A 289 8.03 4.20 8.79
CA ARG A 289 6.83 3.36 8.88
C ARG A 289 6.09 3.36 7.54
N LEU A 290 5.66 2.19 7.09
CA LEU A 290 4.90 2.05 5.84
C LEU A 290 3.40 2.19 6.11
N GLY A 291 2.81 3.33 5.75
CA GLY A 291 1.41 3.65 6.02
C GLY A 291 1.12 3.63 7.52
N ASP A 292 -0.01 3.04 7.88
CA ASP A 292 -0.44 2.76 9.25
C ASP A 292 -0.09 1.33 9.71
N THR A 293 0.84 0.67 9.01
CA THR A 293 1.30 -0.67 9.39
C THR A 293 2.40 -0.62 10.44
N ASP A 294 2.70 -1.76 11.06
CA ASP A 294 3.88 -1.95 11.90
C ASP A 294 5.18 -2.26 11.12
N LEU A 295 5.22 -2.05 9.80
CA LEU A 295 6.43 -2.31 9.01
C LEU A 295 7.32 -1.07 8.95
N TYR A 296 8.60 -1.24 9.28
CA TYR A 296 9.62 -0.19 9.23
C TYR A 296 10.68 -0.49 8.17
N ALA A 297 10.80 0.40 7.19
CA ALA A 297 11.83 0.38 6.17
C ALA A 297 13.05 1.18 6.66
N GLU A 298 14.18 0.51 6.91
CA GLU A 298 15.46 1.18 7.20
C GLU A 298 16.21 1.51 5.91
N ILE A 299 16.72 2.73 5.80
CA ILE A 299 17.49 3.17 4.64
C ILE A 299 18.87 2.52 4.70
N GLU A 300 19.14 1.61 3.77
CA GLU A 300 20.36 0.78 3.72
C GLU A 300 21.57 1.56 3.22
N ARG A 301 21.34 2.57 2.38
CA ARG A 301 22.37 3.48 1.84
C ARG A 301 21.73 4.74 1.26
N ASP A 302 22.53 5.78 1.12
CA ASP A 302 22.20 7.04 0.47
C ASP A 302 23.29 7.39 -0.56
N PHE A 303 22.89 7.82 -1.76
CA PHE A 303 23.79 8.29 -2.81
C PHE A 303 24.10 9.79 -2.71
N ALA A 304 23.41 10.53 -1.85
CA ALA A 304 23.64 11.95 -1.66
C ALA A 304 25.06 12.24 -1.17
N VAL A 305 25.57 13.39 -1.60
CA VAL A 305 26.74 14.03 -0.99
C VAL A 305 26.19 15.16 -0.13
N TYR A 306 26.26 15.02 1.20
CA TYR A 306 25.53 15.90 2.09
C TYR A 306 25.89 17.38 1.90
N GLY A 307 24.89 18.20 1.59
CA GLY A 307 25.02 19.62 1.24
C GLY A 307 25.01 19.94 -0.26
N ASP A 308 25.00 18.92 -1.13
CA ASP A 308 24.83 18.99 -2.61
C ASP A 308 23.52 18.29 -3.06
N GLU A 309 22.50 18.21 -2.20
CA GLU A 309 21.19 17.65 -2.53
C GLU A 309 20.52 18.47 -3.65
N CYS A 310 19.92 17.78 -4.63
CA CYS A 310 19.23 18.43 -5.73
C CYS A 310 17.81 18.80 -5.30
N VAL A 311 17.56 20.10 -5.09
CA VAL A 311 16.24 20.61 -4.69
C VAL A 311 15.82 21.75 -5.63
N PHE A 312 14.60 21.65 -6.17
CA PHE A 312 14.02 22.63 -7.08
C PHE A 312 13.15 23.67 -6.36
N GLY A 313 13.19 24.92 -6.85
CA GLY A 313 12.34 26.02 -6.39
C GLY A 313 13.03 27.38 -6.37
N GLY A 314 12.27 28.42 -6.00
CA GLY A 314 12.76 29.79 -5.91
C GLY A 314 13.96 29.93 -4.98
N GLY A 315 15.12 30.31 -5.53
CA GLY A 315 16.36 30.48 -4.77
C GLY A 315 17.07 29.18 -4.35
N LYS A 316 16.60 28.01 -4.81
CA LYS A 316 17.17 26.71 -4.41
C LYS A 316 18.37 26.28 -5.28
N VAL A 317 18.61 24.96 -5.40
CA VAL A 317 19.82 24.36 -5.97
C VAL A 317 19.77 24.23 -7.48
N ILE A 318 18.68 23.67 -8.01
CA ILE A 318 18.53 23.39 -9.45
C ILE A 318 18.19 24.69 -10.19
N ARG A 319 19.25 25.44 -10.53
CA ARG A 319 19.23 26.70 -11.27
C ARG A 319 20.49 26.80 -12.12
N ASP A 320 20.41 27.62 -13.17
CA ASP A 320 21.47 27.81 -14.17
C ASP A 320 22.85 28.06 -13.52
N GLY A 321 23.86 27.30 -13.97
CA GLY A 321 25.24 27.34 -13.50
C GLY A 321 25.48 26.77 -12.10
N MET A 322 24.41 26.38 -11.39
CA MET A 322 24.43 25.86 -10.01
C MET A 322 24.18 24.36 -10.06
N GLY A 323 23.08 23.85 -9.49
CA GLY A 323 22.69 22.44 -9.64
C GLY A 323 22.20 22.06 -11.04
N GLN A 324 21.79 23.03 -11.85
CA GLN A 324 21.53 22.84 -13.28
C GLN A 324 22.80 23.22 -14.05
N ALA A 325 23.30 22.29 -14.86
CA ALA A 325 24.50 22.45 -15.66
C ALA A 325 24.25 23.33 -16.88
N SER A 326 25.23 24.19 -17.20
CA SER A 326 25.17 25.13 -18.33
C SER A 326 26.21 24.75 -19.39
N GLY A 327 25.83 24.83 -20.66
CA GLY A 327 26.70 24.46 -21.79
C GLY A 327 26.71 22.96 -22.11
N TYR A 328 25.71 22.20 -21.65
CA TYR A 328 25.49 20.80 -21.99
C TYR A 328 24.34 20.66 -22.98
N SER A 329 24.46 19.70 -23.89
CA SER A 329 23.43 19.42 -24.87
C SER A 329 22.33 18.52 -24.29
N SER A 330 21.16 18.51 -24.92
CA SER A 330 20.07 17.61 -24.53
C SER A 330 20.48 16.13 -24.58
N SER A 331 21.45 15.75 -25.42
CA SER A 331 21.95 14.37 -25.46
C SER A 331 22.76 13.98 -24.21
N ASP A 332 23.36 14.94 -23.51
CA ASP A 332 24.15 14.70 -22.30
C ASP A 332 23.29 14.75 -21.02
N CYS A 333 22.14 15.43 -21.09
CA CYS A 333 21.26 15.69 -19.95
C CYS A 333 20.12 14.67 -19.84
N LEU A 334 19.54 14.59 -18.65
CA LEU A 334 18.31 13.84 -18.39
C LEU A 334 17.11 14.55 -19.04
N ASP A 335 16.07 13.80 -19.40
CA ASP A 335 14.77 14.39 -19.77
C ASP A 335 14.02 14.81 -18.50
N THR A 336 14.03 13.93 -17.49
CA THR A 336 13.43 14.19 -16.18
C THR A 336 14.29 13.58 -15.07
N VAL A 337 14.33 14.23 -13.91
CA VAL A 337 14.94 13.67 -12.69
C VAL A 337 13.91 13.62 -11.55
N ILE A 338 13.84 12.50 -10.85
CA ILE A 338 13.18 12.41 -9.55
C ILE A 338 14.24 12.64 -8.48
N THR A 339 14.14 13.73 -7.72
CA THR A 339 15.14 14.09 -6.71
C THR A 339 14.89 13.40 -5.39
N SER A 340 15.95 12.97 -4.70
CA SER A 340 15.88 12.57 -3.29
C SER A 340 14.77 11.56 -2.94
N ALA A 341 14.55 10.55 -3.78
CA ALA A 341 13.53 9.54 -3.55
C ALA A 341 14.00 8.44 -2.58
N LEU A 342 13.15 8.04 -1.63
CA LEU A 342 13.33 6.79 -0.89
C LEU A 342 12.84 5.61 -1.75
N ILE A 343 13.75 4.88 -2.38
CA ILE A 343 13.43 3.74 -3.23
C ILE A 343 13.19 2.52 -2.36
N ILE A 344 12.01 1.90 -2.52
CA ILE A 344 11.71 0.56 -2.00
C ILE A 344 11.52 -0.35 -3.20
N ASP A 345 12.42 -1.31 -3.35
CA ASP A 345 12.43 -2.29 -4.44
C ASP A 345 12.96 -3.64 -3.92
N TYR A 346 12.71 -4.74 -4.64
CA TYR A 346 13.23 -6.04 -4.23
C TYR A 346 14.77 -6.07 -4.16
N THR A 347 15.44 -5.20 -4.91
CA THR A 347 16.90 -5.04 -4.92
C THR A 347 17.47 -4.36 -3.68
N GLY A 348 16.66 -3.57 -2.95
CA GLY A 348 17.15 -2.77 -1.84
C GLY A 348 16.18 -1.69 -1.36
N ILE A 349 16.47 -1.13 -0.19
CA ILE A 349 15.79 0.05 0.36
C ILE A 349 16.82 1.16 0.51
N TYR A 350 16.81 2.15 -0.36
CA TYR A 350 17.89 3.14 -0.42
C TYR A 350 17.44 4.48 -0.97
N LYS A 351 18.22 5.52 -0.70
CA LYS A 351 17.93 6.90 -1.07
C LYS A 351 18.79 7.32 -2.26
N ALA A 352 18.16 7.82 -3.32
CA ALA A 352 18.85 8.29 -4.52
C ALA A 352 18.00 9.26 -5.36
N ASP A 353 18.66 9.96 -6.28
CA ASP A 353 17.98 10.54 -7.44
C ASP A 353 17.77 9.47 -8.53
N VAL A 354 16.69 9.58 -9.29
CA VAL A 354 16.38 8.69 -10.43
C VAL A 354 16.34 9.52 -11.71
N GLY A 355 17.27 9.23 -12.62
CA GLY A 355 17.36 9.91 -13.92
C GLY A 355 16.62 9.14 -15.01
N MET A 356 15.79 9.85 -15.76
CA MET A 356 14.97 9.32 -16.85
C MET A 356 15.33 9.95 -18.19
N LYS A 357 15.35 9.14 -19.25
CA LYS A 357 15.58 9.60 -20.62
C LYS A 357 14.95 8.65 -21.63
N GLY A 358 14.26 9.18 -22.64
CA GLY A 358 13.55 8.39 -23.66
C GLY A 358 12.53 7.42 -23.05
N GLY A 359 11.89 7.83 -21.95
CA GLY A 359 10.95 7.03 -21.17
C GLY A 359 11.55 5.88 -20.36
N LEU A 360 12.88 5.74 -20.32
CA LEU A 360 13.59 4.71 -19.56
C LEU A 360 14.25 5.29 -18.31
N ILE A 361 14.44 4.45 -17.30
CA ILE A 361 15.35 4.72 -16.18
C ILE A 361 16.77 4.56 -16.73
N VAL A 362 17.53 5.64 -16.87
CA VAL A 362 18.91 5.54 -17.39
C VAL A 362 19.95 5.36 -16.29
N ARG A 363 19.68 5.90 -15.09
CA ARG A 363 20.60 5.79 -13.96
C ARG A 363 19.90 6.11 -12.64
N ILE A 364 20.37 5.48 -11.58
CA ILE A 364 19.99 5.74 -10.20
C ILE A 364 21.26 6.10 -9.43
N GLY A 365 21.26 7.20 -8.68
CA GLY A 365 22.45 7.70 -7.99
C GLY A 365 22.35 9.17 -7.63
N LYS A 366 23.47 9.90 -7.73
CA LYS A 366 23.52 11.34 -7.47
C LYS A 366 23.47 12.11 -8.79
N SER A 367 22.43 12.91 -8.96
CA SER A 367 22.25 13.83 -10.09
C SER A 367 22.81 15.22 -9.79
N GLY A 368 22.79 16.11 -10.78
CA GLY A 368 23.06 17.53 -10.62
C GLY A 368 24.01 18.06 -11.68
N ASN A 369 24.87 18.99 -11.29
CA ASN A 369 25.83 19.62 -12.17
C ASN A 369 27.27 19.17 -11.84
N PRO A 370 27.94 18.39 -12.72
CA PRO A 370 29.30 17.93 -12.49
C PRO A 370 30.34 19.07 -12.45
N ASP A 371 29.99 20.28 -12.88
CA ASP A 371 30.88 21.44 -12.83
C ASP A 371 31.04 22.01 -11.43
N VAL A 372 30.07 21.80 -10.53
CA VAL A 372 30.05 22.44 -9.19
C VAL A 372 29.72 21.47 -8.05
N MET A 373 29.39 20.22 -8.34
CA MET A 373 29.06 19.18 -7.36
C MET A 373 29.97 17.97 -7.49
N HIS A 374 30.35 17.38 -6.35
CA HIS A 374 31.06 16.10 -6.35
C HIS A 374 30.08 14.93 -6.54
N GLY A 375 30.58 13.82 -7.06
CA GLY A 375 29.84 12.55 -7.12
C GLY A 375 28.71 12.48 -8.14
N VAL A 376 28.51 13.51 -8.99
CA VAL A 376 27.49 13.45 -10.06
C VAL A 376 27.86 12.33 -11.03
N PHE A 377 26.98 11.34 -11.16
CA PHE A 377 27.23 10.19 -12.02
C PHE A 377 27.18 10.55 -13.50
N PHE A 378 27.90 9.78 -14.31
CA PHE A 378 27.75 9.82 -15.77
C PHE A 378 26.28 9.55 -16.14
N ASN A 379 25.74 10.34 -17.09
CA ASN A 379 24.33 10.36 -17.48
C ASN A 379 23.32 10.76 -16.38
N MET A 380 23.75 11.55 -15.39
CA MET A 380 22.83 12.16 -14.40
C MET A 380 22.93 13.69 -14.35
N ILE A 381 23.24 14.29 -15.49
CA ILE A 381 23.35 15.75 -15.61
C ILE A 381 21.95 16.35 -15.71
N ILE A 382 21.65 17.30 -14.82
CA ILE A 382 20.46 18.15 -14.92
C ILE A 382 20.84 19.35 -15.80
N GLY A 383 20.21 19.47 -16.97
CA GLY A 383 20.46 20.56 -17.91
C GLY A 383 19.26 21.49 -18.07
N VAL A 384 19.35 22.40 -19.05
CA VAL A 384 18.27 23.34 -19.38
C VAL A 384 16.99 22.65 -19.89
N ASN A 385 17.11 21.42 -20.41
CA ASN A 385 15.99 20.63 -20.95
C ASN A 385 15.53 19.52 -19.99
N THR A 386 15.90 19.57 -18.70
CA THR A 386 15.57 18.53 -17.72
C THR A 386 14.41 18.99 -16.84
N GLU A 387 13.32 18.23 -16.81
CA GLU A 387 12.20 18.40 -15.87
C GLU A 387 12.56 17.82 -14.48
N VAL A 388 11.91 18.31 -13.43
CA VAL A 388 12.13 17.87 -12.05
C VAL A 388 10.83 17.39 -11.40
N ILE A 389 10.89 16.19 -10.82
CA ILE A 389 9.88 15.67 -9.91
C ILE A 389 10.50 15.61 -8.51
N ALA A 390 9.90 16.29 -7.54
CA ALA A 390 10.37 16.30 -6.15
C ALA A 390 10.01 14.98 -5.46
N GLY A 391 11.01 14.15 -5.16
CA GLY A 391 10.86 12.89 -4.41
C GLY A 391 11.25 13.02 -2.93
N GLU A 392 11.76 14.16 -2.49
CA GLU A 392 12.08 14.41 -1.09
C GLU A 392 10.86 14.17 -0.17
N GLY A 393 11.04 13.33 0.85
CA GLY A 393 9.96 12.94 1.77
C GLY A 393 8.98 11.90 1.21
N LEU A 394 9.15 11.45 -0.04
CA LEU A 394 8.32 10.43 -0.67
C LEU A 394 9.05 9.10 -0.82
N ILE A 395 8.27 8.03 -0.88
CA ILE A 395 8.71 6.69 -1.27
C ILE A 395 8.47 6.50 -2.76
N LEU A 396 9.45 5.94 -3.47
CA LEU A 396 9.37 5.54 -4.87
C LEU A 396 9.39 4.02 -4.98
N THR A 397 8.43 3.45 -5.72
CA THR A 397 8.41 2.03 -6.08
C THR A 397 8.31 1.88 -7.60
N ALA A 398 8.58 0.68 -8.10
CA ALA A 398 8.10 0.29 -9.42
C ALA A 398 6.57 0.31 -9.45
N GLY A 399 5.99 0.51 -10.63
CA GLY A 399 4.57 0.28 -10.86
C GLY A 399 4.19 -1.19 -10.64
N GLY A 400 3.05 -1.40 -9.98
CA GLY A 400 2.54 -2.75 -9.75
C GLY A 400 2.19 -3.48 -11.05
N ILE A 401 2.30 -4.80 -11.01
CA ILE A 401 2.01 -5.71 -12.12
C ILE A 401 0.99 -6.71 -11.62
N ASP A 402 -0.23 -6.60 -12.13
CA ASP A 402 -1.29 -7.55 -11.86
C ASP A 402 -1.36 -8.55 -13.01
N CYS A 403 -1.08 -9.81 -12.70
CA CYS A 403 -1.05 -10.88 -13.68
C CYS A 403 -2.18 -11.90 -13.52
N HIS A 404 -3.30 -11.52 -12.91
CA HIS A 404 -4.54 -12.30 -12.97
C HIS A 404 -5.75 -11.38 -13.22
N VAL A 405 -5.78 -10.76 -14.40
CA VAL A 405 -6.79 -9.74 -14.76
C VAL A 405 -7.87 -10.32 -15.68
N HIS A 406 -9.12 -10.25 -15.26
CA HIS A 406 -10.27 -10.51 -16.12
C HIS A 406 -10.68 -9.20 -16.77
N PHE A 407 -10.57 -9.10 -18.10
CA PHE A 407 -10.93 -7.88 -18.83
C PHE A 407 -12.47 -7.77 -19.03
N ILE A 408 -13.20 -7.69 -17.91
CA ILE A 408 -14.67 -7.65 -17.83
C ILE A 408 -15.21 -6.27 -18.24
N CYS A 409 -14.54 -5.20 -17.83
CA CYS A 409 -14.92 -3.82 -18.19
C CYS A 409 -13.68 -2.93 -18.32
N PRO A 410 -13.72 -1.80 -19.05
CA PRO A 410 -12.57 -0.90 -19.15
C PRO A 410 -12.29 -0.11 -17.86
N GLN A 411 -13.28 0.10 -16.98
CA GLN A 411 -13.14 0.90 -15.75
C GLN A 411 -12.15 0.32 -14.74
N LEU A 412 -11.87 -0.98 -14.82
CA LEU A 412 -10.82 -1.61 -14.00
C LEU A 412 -9.44 -1.03 -14.31
N ALA A 413 -9.19 -0.50 -15.52
CA ALA A 413 -7.91 0.11 -15.87
C ALA A 413 -7.66 1.40 -15.05
N ASP A 414 -8.68 2.25 -14.91
CA ASP A 414 -8.62 3.45 -14.06
C ASP A 414 -8.45 3.08 -12.58
N THR A 415 -9.12 2.01 -12.14
CA THR A 415 -9.02 1.51 -10.76
C THR A 415 -7.64 0.90 -10.47
N ALA A 416 -7.03 0.22 -11.45
CA ALA A 416 -5.66 -0.29 -11.36
C ALA A 416 -4.63 0.85 -11.31
N ILE A 417 -4.67 1.77 -12.28
CA ILE A 417 -3.65 2.82 -12.35
C ILE A 417 -3.76 3.79 -11.17
N SER A 418 -4.98 4.09 -10.69
CA SER A 418 -5.17 4.92 -9.50
C SER A 418 -4.67 4.27 -8.21
N SER A 419 -4.49 2.94 -8.16
CA SER A 419 -3.91 2.24 -7.03
C SER A 419 -2.39 2.06 -7.14
N GLY A 420 -1.77 2.41 -8.28
CA GLY A 420 -0.34 2.25 -8.53
C GLY A 420 0.04 1.06 -9.42
N ILE A 421 -0.92 0.38 -10.06
CA ILE A 421 -0.66 -0.71 -11.02
C ILE A 421 -0.45 -0.11 -12.43
N THR A 422 0.61 -0.55 -13.13
CA THR A 422 0.98 -0.02 -14.46
C THR A 422 1.00 -1.10 -15.55
N THR A 423 0.85 -2.37 -15.18
CA THR A 423 0.84 -3.51 -16.11
C THR A 423 -0.28 -4.48 -15.76
N LEU A 424 -1.07 -4.86 -16.76
CA LEU A 424 -2.20 -5.79 -16.63
C LEU A 424 -2.00 -7.00 -17.54
N ILE A 425 -1.94 -8.20 -16.96
CA ILE A 425 -1.86 -9.47 -17.68
C ILE A 425 -3.07 -10.34 -17.34
N GLY A 426 -3.73 -10.87 -18.36
CA GLY A 426 -4.86 -11.78 -18.21
C GLY A 426 -5.67 -11.87 -19.49
N GLY A 427 -6.97 -12.11 -19.44
CA GLY A 427 -7.77 -12.33 -20.65
C GLY A 427 -9.21 -11.91 -20.48
N GLY A 428 -9.89 -11.68 -21.61
CA GLY A 428 -11.29 -11.30 -21.61
C GLY A 428 -11.71 -10.53 -22.85
N THR A 429 -13.03 -10.37 -23.02
CA THR A 429 -13.65 -9.68 -24.16
C THR A 429 -14.81 -8.77 -23.71
N GLY A 430 -14.76 -8.24 -22.49
CA GLY A 430 -15.90 -7.57 -21.85
C GLY A 430 -16.71 -8.52 -20.96
N PRO A 431 -17.95 -8.16 -20.57
CA PRO A 431 -18.70 -8.86 -19.53
C PRO A 431 -19.40 -10.15 -20.01
N ALA A 432 -18.83 -10.84 -21.00
CA ALA A 432 -19.31 -12.16 -21.42
C ALA A 432 -19.03 -13.20 -20.32
N ASP A 433 -19.90 -14.19 -20.16
CA ASP A 433 -19.79 -15.16 -19.06
C ASP A 433 -18.45 -15.90 -19.05
N GLY A 434 -17.92 -16.25 -20.22
CA GLY A 434 -16.58 -16.83 -20.33
C GLY A 434 -15.47 -15.93 -19.79
N THR A 435 -15.59 -14.60 -19.90
CA THR A 435 -14.63 -13.63 -19.32
C THR A 435 -14.90 -13.39 -17.85
N ARG A 436 -16.18 -13.35 -17.43
CA ARG A 436 -16.57 -13.23 -16.02
C ARG A 436 -16.06 -14.40 -15.18
N ALA A 437 -15.90 -15.57 -15.81
CA ALA A 437 -15.36 -16.77 -15.17
C ALA A 437 -13.87 -16.98 -15.43
N THR A 438 -13.34 -16.64 -16.61
CA THR A 438 -11.98 -17.06 -17.02
C THR A 438 -11.17 -15.94 -17.67
N THR A 439 -9.86 -15.91 -17.39
CA THR A 439 -8.87 -15.03 -18.03
C THR A 439 -8.51 -15.49 -19.44
N CYS A 440 -9.50 -15.58 -20.34
CA CYS A 440 -9.32 -16.02 -21.72
C CYS A 440 -9.82 -14.98 -22.71
N THR A 441 -8.98 -14.58 -23.66
CA THR A 441 -9.35 -13.91 -24.91
C THR A 441 -9.34 -14.97 -26.03
N PRO A 442 -10.48 -15.60 -26.36
CA PRO A 442 -10.47 -16.95 -26.94
C PRO A 442 -10.24 -17.01 -28.46
N GLY A 443 -10.54 -15.95 -29.21
CA GLY A 443 -10.52 -15.98 -30.68
C GLY A 443 -9.58 -14.93 -31.28
N PRO A 444 -8.96 -15.17 -32.46
CA PRO A 444 -8.09 -14.20 -33.14
C PRO A 444 -8.70 -12.81 -33.32
N VAL A 445 -9.98 -12.74 -33.70
CA VAL A 445 -10.70 -11.48 -33.85
C VAL A 445 -10.81 -10.74 -32.51
N HIS A 446 -11.11 -11.44 -31.43
CA HIS A 446 -11.18 -10.86 -30.10
C HIS A 446 -9.81 -10.36 -29.63
N MET A 447 -8.74 -11.11 -29.90
CA MET A 447 -7.37 -10.70 -29.59
C MET A 447 -7.02 -9.37 -30.27
N LYS A 448 -7.28 -9.27 -31.57
CA LYS A 448 -7.11 -8.03 -32.33
C LYS A 448 -7.88 -6.87 -31.72
N LEU A 449 -9.18 -7.07 -31.43
CA LEU A 449 -10.03 -6.01 -30.89
C LEU A 449 -9.59 -5.57 -29.48
N MET A 450 -9.16 -6.49 -28.63
CA MET A 450 -8.68 -6.14 -27.28
C MET A 450 -7.37 -5.35 -27.34
N LEU A 451 -6.43 -5.75 -28.20
CA LEU A 451 -5.19 -4.99 -28.45
C LEU A 451 -5.48 -3.57 -28.99
N GLN A 452 -6.44 -3.44 -29.91
CA GLN A 452 -6.86 -2.13 -30.43
C GLN A 452 -7.58 -1.27 -29.39
N SER A 453 -8.43 -1.90 -28.57
CA SER A 453 -9.23 -1.22 -27.53
C SER A 453 -8.35 -0.59 -26.45
N THR A 454 -7.25 -1.25 -26.07
CA THR A 454 -6.35 -0.78 -25.01
C THR A 454 -5.15 0.02 -25.53
N ASP A 455 -5.07 0.28 -26.83
CA ASP A 455 -3.90 0.90 -27.49
C ASP A 455 -3.57 2.27 -26.91
N ASN A 456 -4.58 3.08 -26.57
CA ASN A 456 -4.39 4.43 -26.01
C ASN A 456 -4.34 4.49 -24.48
N LEU A 457 -4.62 3.38 -23.78
CA LEU A 457 -4.60 3.38 -22.31
C LEU A 457 -3.14 3.42 -21.81
N PRO A 458 -2.80 4.26 -20.80
CA PRO A 458 -1.44 4.42 -20.29
C PRO A 458 -1.03 3.29 -19.34
N LEU A 459 -1.24 2.04 -19.75
CA LEU A 459 -0.76 0.84 -19.07
C LEU A 459 -0.12 -0.12 -20.08
N ASN A 460 0.75 -0.98 -19.58
CA ASN A 460 1.21 -2.13 -20.35
C ASN A 460 0.14 -3.25 -20.29
N PHE A 461 -0.04 -3.97 -21.39
CA PHE A 461 -1.05 -5.03 -21.50
C PHE A 461 -0.45 -6.31 -22.04
N GLY A 462 -0.89 -7.45 -21.51
CA GLY A 462 -0.65 -8.76 -22.09
C GLY A 462 -1.94 -9.59 -22.03
N PHE A 463 -2.32 -10.19 -23.15
CA PHE A 463 -3.56 -10.96 -23.25
C PHE A 463 -3.27 -12.47 -23.33
N THR A 464 -4.02 -13.27 -22.57
CA THR A 464 -3.93 -14.73 -22.54
C THR A 464 -5.04 -15.37 -23.36
N GLY A 465 -4.67 -16.35 -24.20
CA GLY A 465 -5.63 -17.17 -24.94
C GLY A 465 -6.22 -18.30 -24.08
N LYS A 466 -7.21 -19.01 -24.61
CA LYS A 466 -7.75 -20.22 -23.98
C LYS A 466 -6.80 -21.40 -24.23
N GLY A 467 -6.31 -22.02 -23.18
CA GLY A 467 -5.39 -23.17 -23.22
C GLY A 467 -6.09 -24.54 -23.17
N ASN A 468 -7.39 -24.60 -22.88
CA ASN A 468 -8.14 -25.85 -22.77
C ASN A 468 -8.45 -26.45 -24.15
N SER A 469 -7.56 -27.32 -24.62
CA SER A 469 -7.78 -28.17 -25.79
C SER A 469 -6.87 -29.39 -25.72
N ALA A 470 -7.37 -30.56 -26.09
CA ALA A 470 -6.56 -31.77 -26.23
C ALA A 470 -5.75 -31.82 -27.55
N LYS A 471 -5.87 -30.78 -28.40
CA LYS A 471 -5.21 -30.65 -29.71
C LYS A 471 -4.63 -29.24 -29.93
N PRO A 472 -3.52 -29.09 -30.68
CA PRO A 472 -2.74 -27.86 -30.68
C PRO A 472 -3.29 -26.74 -31.58
N GLU A 473 -4.06 -27.05 -32.62
CA GLU A 473 -4.32 -26.15 -33.77
C GLU A 473 -4.87 -24.78 -33.34
N GLY A 474 -5.93 -24.76 -32.53
CA GLY A 474 -6.54 -23.50 -32.03
C GLY A 474 -5.66 -22.73 -31.03
N LEU A 475 -4.79 -23.42 -30.28
CA LEU A 475 -3.86 -22.76 -29.35
C LEU A 475 -2.74 -22.06 -30.12
N GLU A 476 -2.24 -22.66 -31.20
CA GLU A 476 -1.24 -22.02 -32.04
C GLU A 476 -1.79 -20.78 -32.75
N GLU A 477 -3.04 -20.83 -33.21
CA GLU A 477 -3.72 -19.70 -33.85
C GLU A 477 -3.82 -18.50 -32.92
N ILE A 478 -4.27 -18.69 -31.67
CA ILE A 478 -4.44 -17.57 -30.74
C ILE A 478 -3.10 -16.95 -30.31
N ILE A 479 -2.06 -17.76 -30.17
CA ILE A 479 -0.68 -17.31 -29.91
C ILE A 479 -0.18 -16.43 -31.05
N LYS A 480 -0.30 -16.89 -32.30
CA LYS A 480 0.10 -16.13 -33.50
C LYS A 480 -0.71 -14.84 -33.66
N SER A 481 -1.94 -14.83 -33.16
CA SER A 481 -2.83 -13.67 -33.23
C SER A 481 -2.52 -12.58 -32.21
N GLY A 482 -1.65 -12.84 -31.22
CA GLY A 482 -1.22 -11.85 -30.23
C GLY A 482 -1.18 -12.31 -28.78
N ALA A 483 -1.68 -13.52 -28.45
CA ALA A 483 -1.62 -13.98 -27.06
C ALA A 483 -0.17 -14.12 -26.59
N MET A 484 0.14 -13.62 -25.40
CA MET A 484 1.46 -13.75 -24.74
C MET A 484 1.52 -14.92 -23.74
N GLY A 485 0.40 -15.61 -23.54
CA GLY A 485 0.26 -16.75 -22.65
C GLY A 485 -1.07 -17.46 -22.88
N LEU A 486 -1.29 -18.57 -22.18
CA LEU A 486 -2.52 -19.34 -22.22
C LEU A 486 -3.06 -19.58 -20.81
N LYS A 487 -4.39 -19.55 -20.64
CA LYS A 487 -5.07 -19.95 -19.40
C LYS A 487 -5.73 -21.31 -19.57
N LEU A 488 -5.38 -22.26 -18.71
CA LEU A 488 -6.14 -23.48 -18.45
C LEU A 488 -7.15 -23.20 -17.32
N HIS A 489 -8.43 -23.47 -17.55
CA HIS A 489 -9.50 -23.24 -16.58
C HIS A 489 -10.48 -24.41 -16.49
N GLU A 490 -10.94 -24.74 -15.29
CA GLU A 490 -11.83 -25.91 -15.07
C GLU A 490 -13.18 -25.77 -15.78
N ASP A 491 -13.74 -24.56 -15.83
CA ASP A 491 -14.96 -24.20 -16.59
C ASP A 491 -14.85 -24.52 -18.10
N TRP A 492 -13.63 -24.67 -18.63
CA TRP A 492 -13.37 -25.14 -20.00
C TRP A 492 -12.80 -26.56 -20.07
N GLY A 493 -12.64 -27.24 -18.93
CA GLY A 493 -12.08 -28.58 -18.75
C GLY A 493 -10.56 -28.59 -18.58
N THR A 494 -10.05 -28.49 -17.34
CA THR A 494 -8.60 -28.59 -17.02
C THR A 494 -8.17 -30.04 -16.85
N THR A 495 -8.33 -30.84 -17.90
CA THR A 495 -8.01 -32.28 -17.88
C THR A 495 -6.53 -32.53 -18.16
N PRO A 496 -5.95 -33.68 -17.76
CA PRO A 496 -4.55 -34.03 -18.07
C PRO A 496 -4.19 -33.94 -19.56
N ALA A 497 -5.12 -34.28 -20.45
CA ALA A 497 -4.90 -34.18 -21.90
C ALA A 497 -4.77 -32.71 -22.37
N ALA A 498 -5.61 -31.82 -21.83
CA ALA A 498 -5.53 -30.39 -22.13
C ALA A 498 -4.26 -29.76 -21.53
N ILE A 499 -3.91 -30.12 -20.29
CA ILE A 499 -2.68 -29.68 -19.62
C ILE A 499 -1.45 -30.04 -20.45
N ASP A 500 -1.32 -31.30 -20.84
CA ASP A 500 -0.15 -31.80 -21.59
C ASP A 500 0.00 -31.14 -22.96
N ASN A 501 -1.10 -31.01 -23.69
CA ASN A 501 -1.11 -30.34 -25.00
C ASN A 501 -0.78 -28.85 -24.87
N CYS A 502 -1.40 -28.13 -23.93
CA CYS A 502 -1.17 -26.71 -23.71
C CYS A 502 0.30 -26.41 -23.36
N LEU A 503 0.89 -27.19 -22.45
CA LEU A 503 2.31 -27.06 -22.09
C LEU A 503 3.24 -27.40 -23.26
N SER A 504 2.89 -28.37 -24.10
CA SER A 504 3.67 -28.69 -25.31
C SER A 504 3.65 -27.54 -26.33
N VAL A 505 2.51 -26.87 -26.50
CA VAL A 505 2.41 -25.66 -27.32
C VAL A 505 3.20 -24.51 -26.68
N ALA A 506 3.12 -24.33 -25.38
CA ALA A 506 3.86 -23.31 -24.66
C ALA A 506 5.38 -23.47 -24.81
N ASP A 507 5.89 -24.70 -24.74
CA ASP A 507 7.31 -25.01 -24.99
C ASP A 507 7.75 -24.64 -26.41
N LYS A 508 6.87 -24.82 -27.40
CA LYS A 508 7.12 -24.46 -28.81
C LYS A 508 7.18 -22.94 -29.02
N TYR A 509 6.35 -22.17 -28.33
CA TYR A 509 6.18 -20.73 -28.57
C TYR A 509 6.83 -19.82 -27.51
N ASP A 510 7.45 -20.39 -26.47
CA ASP A 510 8.06 -19.67 -25.34
C ASP A 510 7.09 -18.70 -24.65
N VAL A 511 5.88 -19.19 -24.35
CA VAL A 511 4.85 -18.44 -23.63
C VAL A 511 4.51 -19.11 -22.30
N GLN A 512 3.99 -18.34 -21.34
CA GLN A 512 3.61 -18.89 -20.04
C GLN A 512 2.24 -19.55 -20.10
N VAL A 513 2.06 -20.61 -19.31
CA VAL A 513 0.75 -21.24 -19.07
C VAL A 513 0.33 -20.94 -17.65
N ASN A 514 -0.85 -20.35 -17.52
CA ASN A 514 -1.52 -20.06 -16.27
C ASN A 514 -2.61 -21.11 -16.05
N ILE A 515 -2.77 -21.63 -14.83
CA ILE A 515 -3.71 -22.72 -14.58
C ILE A 515 -4.59 -22.45 -13.37
N HIS A 516 -5.87 -22.74 -13.57
CA HIS A 516 -6.90 -23.01 -12.58
C HIS A 516 -7.27 -24.48 -12.73
N THR A 517 -6.97 -25.29 -11.71
CA THR A 517 -7.02 -26.76 -11.78
C THR A 517 -8.43 -27.30 -11.54
N ASP A 518 -8.61 -28.61 -11.72
CA ASP A 518 -9.90 -29.30 -11.61
C ASP A 518 -10.35 -29.41 -10.15
N THR A 519 -11.18 -28.48 -9.67
CA THR A 519 -11.65 -28.45 -8.27
C THR A 519 -12.41 -29.72 -7.93
N LEU A 520 -13.17 -30.25 -8.90
CA LEU A 520 -14.03 -31.42 -8.75
C LEU A 520 -13.24 -32.72 -8.65
N ASN A 521 -11.95 -32.71 -8.98
CA ASN A 521 -11.14 -33.91 -9.15
C ASN A 521 -11.74 -34.88 -10.18
N GLU A 522 -12.46 -34.37 -11.18
CA GLU A 522 -13.22 -35.17 -12.15
C GLU A 522 -12.30 -36.09 -12.95
N SER A 523 -11.17 -35.56 -13.44
CA SER A 523 -10.18 -36.30 -14.21
C SER A 523 -9.04 -36.88 -13.36
N GLY A 524 -9.02 -36.59 -12.06
CA GLY A 524 -8.02 -37.03 -11.10
C GLY A 524 -7.71 -35.99 -10.02
N CYS A 525 -7.02 -36.41 -8.96
CA CYS A 525 -6.58 -35.52 -7.88
C CYS A 525 -5.32 -34.70 -8.24
N VAL A 526 -4.88 -33.82 -7.34
CA VAL A 526 -3.77 -32.87 -7.57
C VAL A 526 -2.48 -33.52 -8.07
N GLU A 527 -2.13 -34.71 -7.59
CA GLU A 527 -0.94 -35.46 -8.01
C GLU A 527 -0.98 -35.87 -9.49
N HIS A 528 -2.16 -36.10 -10.05
CA HIS A 528 -2.36 -36.43 -11.46
C HIS A 528 -2.17 -35.20 -12.34
N THR A 529 -2.66 -34.04 -11.89
CA THR A 529 -2.41 -32.75 -12.53
C THR A 529 -0.92 -32.38 -12.48
N ILE A 530 -0.26 -32.57 -11.33
CA ILE A 530 1.20 -32.38 -11.20
C ILE A 530 1.96 -33.31 -12.16
N ALA A 531 1.57 -34.59 -12.24
CA ALA A 531 2.17 -35.53 -13.18
C ALA A 531 1.97 -35.10 -14.65
N ALA A 532 0.81 -34.53 -15.00
CA ALA A 532 0.55 -33.99 -16.34
C ALA A 532 1.43 -32.79 -16.69
N PHE A 533 1.94 -32.05 -15.70
CA PHE A 533 2.92 -30.99 -15.95
C PHE A 533 4.23 -31.53 -16.54
N LYS A 534 4.63 -32.76 -16.18
CA LYS A 534 5.88 -33.39 -16.62
C LYS A 534 7.10 -32.47 -16.40
N ASP A 535 7.19 -31.90 -15.21
CA ASP A 535 8.24 -30.96 -14.77
C ASP A 535 8.38 -29.67 -15.61
N ARG A 536 7.45 -29.37 -16.53
CA ARG A 536 7.45 -28.13 -17.33
C ARG A 536 6.97 -26.95 -16.50
N THR A 537 7.50 -25.76 -16.79
CA THR A 537 7.13 -24.52 -16.09
C THR A 537 5.63 -24.23 -16.25
N ILE A 538 4.95 -23.97 -15.13
CA ILE A 538 3.54 -23.55 -15.11
C ILE A 538 3.30 -22.55 -13.96
N HIS A 539 2.40 -21.59 -14.19
CA HIS A 539 1.97 -20.63 -13.17
C HIS A 539 0.61 -21.06 -12.62
N THR A 540 0.57 -21.51 -11.37
CA THR A 540 -0.68 -21.82 -10.67
C THR A 540 -1.29 -20.54 -10.11
N TYR A 541 -2.46 -20.17 -10.61
CA TYR A 541 -3.26 -19.09 -10.03
C TYR A 541 -3.89 -19.53 -8.70
N HIS A 542 -4.27 -18.55 -7.87
CA HIS A 542 -4.94 -18.70 -6.56
C HIS A 542 -4.62 -20.04 -5.87
N SER A 543 -3.32 -20.28 -5.65
CA SER A 543 -2.77 -21.60 -5.32
C SER A 543 -3.28 -22.16 -3.99
N GLU A 544 -3.86 -21.32 -3.13
CA GLU A 544 -4.55 -21.75 -1.92
C GLU A 544 -5.86 -22.51 -2.19
N GLY A 545 -6.56 -22.17 -3.28
CA GLY A 545 -7.71 -22.92 -3.80
C GLY A 545 -9.09 -22.31 -3.59
N ALA A 546 -9.28 -21.26 -2.80
CA ALA A 546 -10.60 -20.59 -2.68
C ALA A 546 -11.06 -19.99 -4.03
N GLY A 547 -10.12 -19.39 -4.77
CA GLY A 547 -10.32 -18.95 -6.16
C GLY A 547 -10.45 -20.09 -7.17
N GLY A 548 -10.18 -21.34 -6.75
CA GLY A 548 -10.42 -22.58 -7.50
C GLY A 548 -9.19 -23.45 -7.71
N GLY A 549 -9.44 -24.75 -7.80
CA GLY A 549 -8.45 -25.80 -7.92
C GLY A 549 -8.74 -27.00 -7.01
N HIS A 550 -8.09 -28.14 -7.28
CA HIS A 550 -8.27 -29.42 -6.59
C HIS A 550 -8.62 -29.28 -5.10
N ALA A 551 -9.84 -29.67 -4.72
CA ALA A 551 -10.29 -29.62 -3.35
C ALA A 551 -9.88 -30.90 -2.58
N PRO A 552 -9.32 -30.80 -1.36
CA PRO A 552 -8.97 -29.57 -0.64
C PRO A 552 -7.49 -29.14 -0.82
N ASP A 553 -6.69 -29.85 -1.60
CA ASP A 553 -5.23 -29.90 -1.45
C ASP A 553 -4.40 -29.29 -2.59
N ILE A 554 -5.00 -28.46 -3.44
CA ILE A 554 -4.28 -27.72 -4.50
C ILE A 554 -3.07 -26.95 -3.98
N ILE A 555 -3.09 -26.46 -2.74
CA ILE A 555 -1.99 -25.71 -2.10
C ILE A 555 -0.65 -26.48 -2.07
N LYS A 556 -0.68 -27.81 -2.22
CA LYS A 556 0.52 -28.65 -2.40
C LYS A 556 1.43 -28.17 -3.52
N VAL A 557 0.89 -27.54 -4.56
CA VAL A 557 1.68 -27.02 -5.71
C VAL A 557 2.72 -25.97 -5.30
N CYS A 558 2.57 -25.32 -4.13
CA CYS A 558 3.55 -24.36 -3.64
C CYS A 558 4.92 -25.00 -3.28
N GLY A 559 4.94 -26.31 -3.06
CA GLY A 559 6.15 -27.12 -2.84
C GLY A 559 6.77 -27.72 -4.11
N VAL A 560 6.15 -27.51 -5.29
CA VAL A 560 6.58 -28.13 -6.56
C VAL A 560 7.55 -27.21 -7.31
N LYS A 561 8.71 -27.76 -7.72
CA LYS A 561 9.84 -26.97 -8.24
C LYS A 561 9.53 -26.20 -9.54
N ASN A 562 8.82 -26.82 -10.48
CA ASN A 562 8.47 -26.21 -11.77
C ASN A 562 7.23 -25.32 -11.71
N VAL A 563 6.63 -25.14 -10.53
CA VAL A 563 5.46 -24.29 -10.33
C VAL A 563 5.88 -22.88 -9.90
N LEU A 564 5.24 -21.88 -10.48
CA LEU A 564 5.31 -20.47 -10.09
C LEU A 564 3.99 -20.09 -9.41
N PRO A 565 3.86 -20.21 -8.07
CA PRO A 565 2.57 -20.07 -7.40
C PRO A 565 2.21 -18.60 -7.13
N SER A 566 0.96 -18.22 -7.43
CA SER A 566 0.36 -16.95 -7.02
C SER A 566 -0.90 -17.12 -6.18
N SER A 567 -1.21 -16.07 -5.44
CA SER A 567 -2.50 -15.88 -4.77
C SER A 567 -3.31 -14.78 -5.43
N THR A 568 -4.62 -14.82 -5.22
CA THR A 568 -5.54 -13.71 -5.50
C THR A 568 -5.88 -13.00 -4.21
N ASN A 569 -6.43 -11.80 -4.30
CA ASN A 569 -6.40 -10.88 -3.17
C ASN A 569 -7.54 -10.94 -2.13
N PRO A 570 -8.72 -11.53 -2.36
CA PRO A 570 -9.78 -11.48 -1.34
C PRO A 570 -9.50 -12.33 -0.10
N THR A 571 -8.72 -13.41 -0.23
CA THR A 571 -8.29 -14.22 0.93
C THR A 571 -7.22 -13.52 1.76
N ARG A 572 -6.72 -12.35 1.33
CA ARG A 572 -5.50 -11.73 1.84
C ARG A 572 -5.81 -10.56 2.78
N PRO A 573 -5.26 -10.57 4.00
CA PRO A 573 -4.94 -11.77 4.77
C PRO A 573 -6.20 -12.49 5.26
N PHE A 574 -6.03 -13.60 5.98
CA PHE A 574 -7.12 -14.24 6.69
C PHE A 574 -7.66 -13.32 7.81
N THR A 575 -8.91 -12.89 7.70
CA THR A 575 -9.63 -12.01 8.64
C THR A 575 -10.95 -12.63 9.12
N SER A 576 -11.62 -11.98 10.08
CA SER A 576 -12.86 -12.49 10.66
C SER A 576 -13.99 -12.73 9.65
N ASN A 577 -14.05 -11.95 8.57
CA ASN A 577 -15.14 -12.03 7.58
C ASN A 577 -14.73 -12.80 6.32
N THR A 578 -13.48 -13.26 6.23
CA THR A 578 -12.95 -13.84 5.00
C THR A 578 -13.76 -15.08 4.59
N VAL A 579 -14.01 -16.03 5.50
CA VAL A 579 -14.74 -17.27 5.18
C VAL A 579 -16.18 -16.97 4.75
N ASP A 580 -16.91 -16.20 5.55
CA ASP A 580 -18.32 -15.87 5.30
C ASP A 580 -18.51 -15.14 3.96
N GLU A 581 -17.63 -14.18 3.64
CA GLU A 581 -17.68 -13.43 2.38
C GLU A 581 -17.47 -14.34 1.16
N HIS A 582 -16.55 -15.30 1.26
CA HIS A 582 -16.14 -16.11 0.11
C HIS A 582 -17.18 -17.17 -0.26
N LEU A 583 -17.95 -17.69 0.70
CA LEU A 583 -18.99 -18.67 0.41
C LEU A 583 -20.03 -18.09 -0.55
N ASP A 584 -20.62 -16.94 -0.19
CA ASP A 584 -21.62 -16.26 -1.04
C ASP A 584 -21.02 -15.77 -2.37
N MET A 585 -19.78 -15.25 -2.34
CA MET A 585 -19.08 -14.79 -3.55
C MET A 585 -18.88 -15.92 -4.56
N LEU A 586 -18.44 -17.09 -4.09
CA LEU A 586 -18.20 -18.27 -4.93
C LEU A 586 -19.49 -18.75 -5.59
N MET A 587 -20.59 -18.80 -4.82
CA MET A 587 -21.89 -19.21 -5.35
C MET A 587 -22.36 -18.30 -6.48
N VAL A 588 -22.16 -16.97 -6.36
CA VAL A 588 -22.50 -16.01 -7.42
C VAL A 588 -21.58 -16.14 -8.63
N CYS A 589 -20.26 -16.25 -8.42
CA CYS A 589 -19.28 -16.30 -9.51
C CYS A 589 -19.42 -17.54 -10.39
N HIS A 590 -19.72 -18.70 -9.80
CA HIS A 590 -19.86 -19.97 -10.51
C HIS A 590 -21.32 -20.34 -10.86
N HIS A 591 -22.27 -19.41 -10.69
CA HIS A 591 -23.69 -19.61 -11.01
C HIS A 591 -24.30 -20.84 -10.31
N LEU A 592 -23.91 -21.07 -9.05
CA LEU A 592 -24.39 -22.18 -8.23
C LEU A 592 -25.76 -21.88 -7.62
N ASP A 593 -26.57 -22.92 -7.41
CA ASP A 593 -27.87 -22.83 -6.76
C ASP A 593 -27.81 -23.34 -5.32
N LYS A 594 -28.12 -22.46 -4.36
CA LYS A 594 -28.22 -22.82 -2.93
C LYS A 594 -29.26 -23.88 -2.60
N ASN A 595 -30.17 -24.17 -3.54
CA ASN A 595 -31.17 -25.22 -3.39
C ASN A 595 -30.68 -26.59 -3.91
N ILE A 596 -29.49 -26.65 -4.53
CA ILE A 596 -28.84 -27.89 -4.97
C ILE A 596 -27.80 -28.29 -3.90
N PRO A 597 -27.99 -29.42 -3.19
CA PRO A 597 -27.07 -29.84 -2.13
C PRO A 597 -25.63 -30.02 -2.62
N GLU A 598 -25.45 -30.53 -3.83
CA GLU A 598 -24.14 -30.76 -4.46
C GLU A 598 -23.39 -29.44 -4.70
N ASP A 599 -24.09 -28.38 -5.08
CA ASP A 599 -23.52 -27.04 -5.30
C ASP A 599 -23.05 -26.41 -3.98
N VAL A 600 -23.82 -26.60 -2.90
CA VAL A 600 -23.45 -26.14 -1.55
C VAL A 600 -22.25 -26.92 -1.03
N SER A 601 -22.26 -28.25 -1.18
CA SER A 601 -21.11 -29.10 -0.80
C SER A 601 -19.85 -28.76 -1.60
N PHE A 602 -19.99 -28.44 -2.89
CA PHE A 602 -18.88 -27.95 -3.71
C PHE A 602 -18.31 -26.63 -3.15
N ALA A 603 -19.16 -25.66 -2.84
CA ALA A 603 -18.74 -24.38 -2.26
C ALA A 603 -18.06 -24.55 -0.88
N GLU A 604 -18.63 -25.38 0.00
CA GLU A 604 -18.08 -25.70 1.33
C GLU A 604 -16.73 -26.44 1.25
N SER A 605 -16.55 -27.33 0.26
CA SER A 605 -15.27 -28.00 0.03
C SER A 605 -14.16 -27.04 -0.43
N ARG A 606 -14.56 -25.91 -1.03
CA ARG A 606 -13.64 -24.94 -1.66
C ARG A 606 -13.20 -23.81 -0.74
N ILE A 607 -14.06 -23.36 0.17
CA ILE A 607 -13.76 -22.27 1.11
C ILE A 607 -13.35 -22.85 2.47
N ARG A 608 -12.04 -22.85 2.74
CA ARG A 608 -11.47 -23.53 3.92
C ARG A 608 -10.62 -22.56 4.75
N ALA A 609 -10.94 -22.42 6.03
CA ALA A 609 -10.20 -21.52 6.91
C ALA A 609 -8.74 -21.95 7.08
N GLU A 610 -8.49 -23.25 7.08
CA GLU A 610 -7.21 -23.90 7.30
C GLU A 610 -6.22 -23.57 6.17
N THR A 611 -6.63 -23.70 4.90
CA THR A 611 -5.76 -23.39 3.76
C THR A 611 -5.56 -21.89 3.58
N ILE A 612 -6.58 -21.05 3.85
CA ILE A 612 -6.44 -19.57 3.86
C ILE A 612 -5.46 -19.11 4.96
N ALA A 613 -5.51 -19.74 6.14
CA ALA A 613 -4.57 -19.48 7.22
C ALA A 613 -3.14 -19.93 6.88
N ALA A 614 -2.99 -21.08 6.21
CA ALA A 614 -1.70 -21.56 5.72
C ALA A 614 -1.13 -20.66 4.61
N GLU A 615 -1.97 -20.12 3.73
CA GLU A 615 -1.60 -19.20 2.66
C GLU A 615 -0.90 -17.94 3.19
N ASP A 616 -1.40 -17.36 4.29
CA ASP A 616 -0.72 -16.25 4.98
C ASP A 616 0.73 -16.60 5.35
N ILE A 617 0.94 -17.78 5.92
CA ILE A 617 2.27 -18.24 6.35
C ILE A 617 3.15 -18.59 5.16
N LEU A 618 2.62 -19.24 4.12
CA LEU A 618 3.35 -19.58 2.90
C LEU A 618 3.80 -18.32 2.14
N HIS A 619 3.01 -17.25 2.15
CA HIS A 619 3.49 -15.95 1.66
C HIS A 619 4.68 -15.44 2.45
N ASP A 620 4.60 -15.51 3.78
CA ASP A 620 5.65 -15.01 4.66
C ASP A 620 6.93 -15.83 4.62
N LEU A 621 6.83 -17.14 4.37
CA LEU A 621 7.95 -18.06 4.13
C LEU A 621 8.59 -17.85 2.76
N GLY A 622 7.86 -17.23 1.81
CA GLY A 622 8.28 -17.13 0.41
C GLY A 622 8.02 -18.42 -0.39
N ALA A 623 7.04 -19.22 0.02
CA ALA A 623 6.55 -20.38 -0.71
C ALA A 623 5.43 -20.02 -1.70
N ILE A 624 4.77 -18.86 -1.55
CA ILE A 624 3.96 -18.24 -2.60
C ILE A 624 4.68 -17.01 -3.13
N SER A 625 4.75 -16.87 -4.46
CA SER A 625 5.69 -15.96 -5.12
C SER A 625 5.08 -14.67 -5.62
N ILE A 626 3.77 -14.68 -5.87
CA ILE A 626 3.05 -13.61 -6.53
C ILE A 626 1.72 -13.34 -5.82
N ILE A 627 1.31 -12.06 -5.79
CA ILE A 627 -0.04 -11.64 -5.41
C ILE A 627 -0.65 -10.92 -6.61
N SER A 628 -1.88 -11.28 -6.94
CA SER A 628 -2.66 -10.79 -8.09
C SER A 628 -4.09 -10.45 -7.68
N SER A 629 -4.89 -9.84 -8.56
CA SER A 629 -6.26 -9.46 -8.19
C SER A 629 -7.25 -10.61 -8.27
N ASP A 630 -7.47 -11.17 -9.47
CA ASP A 630 -8.71 -11.84 -9.92
C ASP A 630 -9.88 -10.86 -10.22
N SER A 631 -9.54 -9.70 -10.78
CA SER A 631 -10.44 -8.54 -10.92
C SER A 631 -11.88 -8.86 -11.35
N GLN A 632 -12.85 -8.58 -10.46
CA GLN A 632 -14.29 -8.79 -10.65
C GLN A 632 -14.72 -10.26 -10.87
N ALA A 633 -13.82 -11.22 -10.69
CA ALA A 633 -14.06 -12.66 -10.82
C ALA A 633 -13.53 -13.40 -9.59
N MET A 634 -13.98 -13.00 -8.40
CA MET A 634 -13.39 -13.33 -7.09
C MET A 634 -12.13 -12.53 -6.73
N GLY A 635 -12.07 -11.26 -7.11
CA GLY A 635 -10.91 -10.41 -6.87
C GLY A 635 -11.14 -8.93 -7.07
N ARG A 636 -10.21 -8.12 -6.55
CA ARG A 636 -10.32 -6.65 -6.50
C ARG A 636 -9.12 -5.96 -7.14
N ILE A 637 -9.26 -5.42 -8.35
CA ILE A 637 -8.15 -4.83 -9.11
C ILE A 637 -7.38 -3.74 -8.33
N GLY A 638 -8.07 -2.91 -7.55
CA GLY A 638 -7.50 -1.80 -6.79
C GLY A 638 -6.79 -2.19 -5.49
N GLU A 639 -6.77 -3.47 -5.12
CA GLU A 639 -6.32 -3.90 -3.78
C GLU A 639 -5.09 -4.82 -3.80
N VAL A 640 -4.47 -5.10 -4.96
CA VAL A 640 -3.27 -5.96 -5.05
C VAL A 640 -2.15 -5.49 -4.11
N ILE A 641 -1.84 -4.18 -4.15
CA ILE A 641 -0.79 -3.57 -3.35
C ILE A 641 -1.20 -3.54 -1.87
N THR A 642 -2.39 -3.01 -1.55
CA THR A 642 -2.89 -2.90 -0.18
C THR A 642 -2.90 -4.25 0.53
N ARG A 643 -3.40 -5.29 -0.15
CA ARG A 643 -3.53 -6.64 0.42
C ARG A 643 -2.19 -7.30 0.65
N THR A 644 -1.20 -7.03 -0.21
CA THR A 644 0.18 -7.45 0.01
C THR A 644 0.72 -6.91 1.34
N TRP A 645 0.54 -5.61 1.59
CA TRP A 645 1.06 -4.97 2.81
C TRP A 645 0.26 -5.33 4.06
N GLN A 646 -1.05 -5.55 3.95
CA GLN A 646 -1.88 -6.07 5.04
C GLN A 646 -1.45 -7.49 5.45
N THR A 647 -1.11 -8.37 4.51
CA THR A 647 -0.58 -9.70 4.82
C THR A 647 0.79 -9.60 5.50
N ALA A 648 1.72 -8.79 4.98
CA ALA A 648 3.02 -8.57 5.62
C ALA A 648 2.87 -8.02 7.06
N HIS A 649 1.95 -7.07 7.25
CA HIS A 649 1.64 -6.49 8.55
C HIS A 649 1.11 -7.54 9.54
N LYS A 650 0.10 -8.32 9.13
CA LYS A 650 -0.48 -9.39 9.96
C LYS A 650 0.59 -10.39 10.36
N MET A 651 1.41 -10.82 9.40
CA MET A 651 2.46 -11.81 9.65
C MET A 651 3.55 -11.27 10.58
N LYS A 652 3.88 -9.97 10.52
CA LYS A 652 4.72 -9.34 11.54
C LYS A 652 4.08 -9.40 12.92
N LYS A 653 2.80 -9.03 13.05
CA LYS A 653 2.11 -9.02 14.35
C LYS A 653 2.03 -10.40 15.00
N GLN A 654 1.82 -11.45 14.20
CA GLN A 654 1.60 -12.81 14.72
C GLN A 654 2.89 -13.65 14.80
N ARG A 655 3.84 -13.45 13.88
CA ARG A 655 5.06 -14.28 13.79
C ARG A 655 6.34 -13.54 14.15
N GLY A 656 6.25 -12.23 14.43
CA GLY A 656 7.41 -11.39 14.68
C GLY A 656 8.23 -11.10 13.43
N GLN A 657 9.48 -10.72 13.64
CA GLN A 657 10.43 -10.33 12.59
C GLN A 657 11.05 -11.55 11.88
N ILE A 658 11.41 -11.42 10.60
CA ILE A 658 12.14 -12.44 9.85
C ILE A 658 13.64 -12.09 9.85
N GLY A 659 14.51 -13.01 10.25
CA GLY A 659 15.97 -12.86 10.17
C GLY A 659 16.66 -12.67 11.53
N HIS A 660 17.80 -11.96 11.54
CA HIS A 660 18.61 -11.77 12.75
C HIS A 660 17.87 -10.98 13.83
N THR A 661 17.82 -11.57 15.02
CA THR A 661 17.27 -10.96 16.24
C THR A 661 18.05 -9.68 16.59
N GLY A 662 17.36 -8.55 16.75
CA GLY A 662 17.92 -7.30 17.26
C GLY A 662 18.05 -6.14 16.28
N SER A 663 17.77 -6.32 14.98
CA SER A 663 17.61 -5.18 14.06
C SER A 663 16.20 -4.61 14.17
N LEU A 664 16.02 -3.29 14.25
CA LEU A 664 14.70 -2.65 14.44
C LEU A 664 13.96 -2.39 13.09
N ASN A 665 14.22 -3.16 12.03
CA ASN A 665 13.63 -2.95 10.70
C ASN A 665 13.02 -4.23 10.09
N ASP A 666 12.22 -4.06 9.04
CA ASP A 666 11.53 -5.16 8.35
C ASP A 666 11.99 -5.33 6.90
N ASN A 667 13.20 -4.84 6.56
CA ASN A 667 13.66 -4.73 5.17
C ASN A 667 13.55 -6.04 4.39
N PHE A 668 13.91 -7.17 5.00
CA PHE A 668 13.82 -8.47 4.33
C PHE A 668 12.37 -8.84 3.99
N ARG A 669 11.44 -8.67 4.94
CA ARG A 669 10.00 -8.89 4.71
C ARG A 669 9.50 -7.91 3.65
N ILE A 670 9.83 -6.63 3.74
CA ILE A 670 9.42 -5.61 2.77
C ILE A 670 9.87 -5.98 1.35
N LYS A 671 11.15 -6.32 1.17
CA LYS A 671 11.71 -6.75 -0.12
C LYS A 671 11.06 -8.04 -0.65
N ARG A 672 10.80 -9.02 0.23
CA ARG A 672 10.09 -10.25 -0.12
C ARG A 672 8.68 -9.97 -0.64
N TYR A 673 7.94 -9.07 0.00
CA TYR A 673 6.55 -8.80 -0.33
C TYR A 673 6.38 -7.87 -1.54
N ILE A 674 7.22 -6.83 -1.68
CA ILE A 674 7.14 -5.97 -2.88
C ILE A 674 7.46 -6.75 -4.16
N ALA A 675 8.35 -7.75 -4.09
CA ALA A 675 8.65 -8.63 -5.22
C ALA A 675 7.41 -9.37 -5.75
N LYS A 676 6.40 -9.63 -4.90
CA LYS A 676 5.20 -10.42 -5.23
C LYS A 676 4.27 -9.73 -6.23
N TYR A 677 4.29 -8.39 -6.31
CA TYR A 677 3.48 -7.63 -7.25
C TYR A 677 4.32 -6.79 -8.23
N THR A 678 5.64 -6.92 -8.22
CA THR A 678 6.54 -6.17 -9.12
C THR A 678 7.35 -7.14 -9.98
N ILE A 679 8.49 -7.62 -9.50
CA ILE A 679 9.45 -8.37 -10.33
C ILE A 679 9.01 -9.80 -10.62
N ASN A 680 8.37 -10.50 -9.66
CA ASN A 680 7.99 -11.89 -9.85
C ASN A 680 6.90 -12.07 -10.91
N PRO A 681 5.83 -11.25 -10.95
CA PRO A 681 4.90 -11.26 -12.08
C PRO A 681 5.60 -11.02 -13.43
N ALA A 682 6.58 -10.13 -13.49
CA ALA A 682 7.33 -9.84 -14.71
C ALA A 682 8.21 -11.01 -15.18
N ILE A 683 8.87 -11.70 -14.23
CA ILE A 683 9.67 -12.89 -14.52
C ILE A 683 8.77 -14.01 -15.01
N ALA A 684 7.69 -14.32 -14.28
CA ALA A 684 6.78 -15.41 -14.60
C ALA A 684 6.16 -15.28 -16.00
N ASN A 685 5.96 -14.05 -16.48
CA ASN A 685 5.34 -13.76 -17.77
C ASN A 685 6.34 -13.33 -18.87
N GLY A 686 7.65 -13.34 -18.59
CA GLY A 686 8.68 -13.23 -19.64
C GLY A 686 8.96 -11.83 -20.16
N PHE A 687 8.80 -10.80 -19.31
CA PHE A 687 9.05 -9.40 -19.69
C PHE A 687 9.78 -8.58 -18.60
N SER A 688 10.48 -9.27 -17.69
CA SER A 688 11.23 -8.64 -16.59
C SER A 688 12.40 -7.75 -17.04
N GLU A 689 12.82 -7.83 -18.30
CA GLU A 689 13.80 -6.91 -18.88
C GLU A 689 13.21 -5.50 -19.12
N TYR A 690 11.90 -5.38 -19.28
CA TYR A 690 11.23 -4.10 -19.58
C TYR A 690 10.72 -3.38 -18.32
N VAL A 691 10.18 -4.13 -17.35
CA VAL A 691 9.43 -3.59 -16.19
C VAL A 691 9.64 -4.44 -14.93
N GLY A 692 8.98 -4.07 -13.83
CA GLY A 692 8.89 -4.88 -12.61
C GLY A 692 9.89 -4.52 -11.52
N SER A 693 10.72 -3.49 -11.70
CA SER A 693 11.63 -2.99 -10.66
C SER A 693 12.21 -1.63 -11.01
N VAL A 694 12.74 -0.94 -9.99
CA VAL A 694 13.46 0.34 -10.14
C VAL A 694 14.92 0.05 -10.48
N GLU A 695 15.19 -0.30 -11.73
CA GLU A 695 16.53 -0.66 -12.23
C GLU A 695 16.83 0.08 -13.54
N ALA A 696 18.10 0.45 -13.76
CA ALA A 696 18.51 1.12 -14.99
C ALA A 696 18.31 0.21 -16.23
N GLY A 697 17.91 0.80 -17.35
CA GLY A 697 17.56 0.13 -18.60
C GLY A 697 16.07 -0.21 -18.73
N LYS A 698 15.33 -0.26 -17.62
CA LYS A 698 13.88 -0.54 -17.63
C LYS A 698 13.05 0.69 -17.97
N LEU A 699 11.81 0.46 -18.36
CA LEU A 699 10.82 1.52 -18.56
C LEU A 699 10.59 2.27 -17.25
N ALA A 700 10.50 3.59 -17.31
CA ALA A 700 10.23 4.43 -16.14
C ALA A 700 8.75 4.38 -15.75
N ASP A 701 8.31 3.20 -15.34
CA ASP A 701 7.00 2.92 -14.75
C ASP A 701 7.13 2.94 -13.23
N LEU A 702 6.85 4.09 -12.64
CA LEU A 702 7.22 4.44 -11.27
C LEU A 702 6.02 5.01 -10.52
N VAL A 703 5.99 4.80 -9.20
CA VAL A 703 4.91 5.30 -8.34
C VAL A 703 5.48 6.00 -7.12
N LEU A 704 5.01 7.22 -6.88
CA LEU A 704 5.37 8.02 -5.72
C LEU A 704 4.29 7.93 -4.65
N TRP A 705 4.74 7.79 -3.40
CA TRP A 705 3.89 7.61 -2.24
C TRP A 705 4.33 8.55 -1.13
N LYS A 706 3.36 9.21 -0.47
CA LYS A 706 3.61 9.69 0.89
C LYS A 706 3.78 8.48 1.81
N PRO A 707 4.80 8.46 2.70
CA PRO A 707 4.96 7.37 3.67
C PRO A 707 3.68 7.02 4.43
N SER A 708 2.90 8.03 4.80
CA SER A 708 1.65 7.89 5.55
C SER A 708 0.48 7.27 4.76
N PHE A 709 0.56 7.24 3.43
CA PHE A 709 -0.44 6.62 2.54
C PHE A 709 0.13 5.44 1.74
N PHE A 710 1.37 5.02 2.05
CA PHE A 710 2.06 3.97 1.34
C PHE A 710 1.25 2.69 1.31
N GLY A 711 1.15 2.10 0.11
CA GLY A 711 0.42 0.86 -0.10
C GLY A 711 -1.09 0.99 -0.16
N ALA A 712 -1.66 2.18 0.06
CA ALA A 712 -3.10 2.42 -0.01
C ALA A 712 -3.49 3.39 -1.14
N LYS A 713 -2.91 4.60 -1.16
CA LYS A 713 -3.21 5.64 -2.17
C LYS A 713 -1.92 6.35 -2.57
N PRO A 714 -1.44 6.21 -3.82
CA PRO A 714 -0.24 6.90 -4.28
C PRO A 714 -0.50 8.39 -4.50
N GLU A 715 0.57 9.18 -4.57
CA GLU A 715 0.52 10.59 -4.98
C GLU A 715 0.48 10.74 -6.50
N MET A 716 1.26 9.91 -7.19
CA MET A 716 1.50 10.03 -8.62
C MET A 716 1.95 8.70 -9.22
N VAL A 717 1.48 8.41 -10.44
CA VAL A 717 1.88 7.29 -11.27
C VAL A 717 2.50 7.81 -12.56
N ILE A 718 3.76 7.44 -12.76
CA ILE A 718 4.59 7.78 -13.91
C ILE A 718 4.61 6.56 -14.82
N LYS A 719 4.32 6.76 -16.10
CA LYS A 719 4.31 5.72 -17.14
C LYS A 719 5.27 6.14 -18.25
N GLY A 720 6.29 5.33 -18.50
CA GLY A 720 7.31 5.64 -19.51
C GLY A 720 7.92 7.03 -19.34
N GLY A 721 8.17 7.46 -18.09
CA GLY A 721 8.77 8.75 -17.77
C GLY A 721 7.82 9.95 -17.72
N GLU A 722 6.55 9.77 -18.09
CA GLU A 722 5.52 10.82 -18.09
C GLU A 722 4.46 10.58 -17.01
N ILE A 723 3.93 11.64 -16.41
CA ILE A 723 2.88 11.52 -15.40
C ILE A 723 1.57 11.09 -16.08
N ALA A 724 1.07 9.90 -15.75
CA ALA A 724 -0.15 9.34 -16.31
C ALA A 724 -1.36 9.55 -15.40
N TRP A 725 -1.18 9.48 -14.08
CA TRP A 725 -2.22 9.69 -13.08
C TRP A 725 -1.64 10.37 -11.83
N ALA A 726 -2.39 11.25 -11.17
CA ALA A 726 -1.93 11.93 -9.96
C ALA A 726 -3.09 12.44 -9.08
N ASN A 727 -2.80 12.64 -7.79
CA ASN A 727 -3.66 13.39 -6.88
C ASN A 727 -3.71 14.86 -7.32
N MET A 728 -4.91 15.31 -7.70
CA MET A 728 -5.15 16.68 -8.16
C MET A 728 -6.47 17.19 -7.59
N GLY A 729 -6.40 18.41 -7.07
CA GLY A 729 -7.52 19.17 -6.50
C GLY A 729 -8.48 19.75 -7.55
N ASP A 730 -9.18 20.80 -7.16
CA ASP A 730 -10.07 21.58 -8.03
C ASP A 730 -9.30 22.14 -9.25
N PRO A 731 -9.63 21.73 -10.50
CA PRO A 731 -8.94 22.22 -11.70
C PRO A 731 -9.05 23.74 -11.95
N ASN A 732 -9.98 24.43 -11.30
CA ASN A 732 -10.13 25.89 -11.40
C ASN A 732 -9.36 26.65 -10.31
N ALA A 733 -8.83 25.96 -9.29
CA ALA A 733 -8.20 26.62 -8.16
C ALA A 733 -6.89 27.32 -8.54
N SER A 734 -6.49 28.28 -7.70
CA SER A 734 -5.23 29.03 -7.85
C SER A 734 -3.97 28.17 -7.69
N ILE A 735 -4.09 26.99 -7.07
CA ILE A 735 -3.05 25.99 -6.81
C ILE A 735 -3.66 24.58 -6.90
N PRO A 736 -2.87 23.50 -7.06
CA PRO A 736 -3.40 22.17 -7.39
C PRO A 736 -3.91 21.33 -6.20
N THR A 737 -3.76 21.81 -4.96
CA THR A 737 -4.05 21.10 -3.70
C THR A 737 -5.42 21.36 -3.04
N PRO A 738 -6.21 22.39 -3.38
CA PRO A 738 -7.53 22.60 -2.80
C PRO A 738 -8.54 21.51 -3.19
N GLU A 739 -9.43 21.17 -2.27
CA GLU A 739 -10.44 20.14 -2.43
C GLU A 739 -11.45 20.43 -3.56
N PRO A 740 -12.00 19.39 -4.22
CA PRO A 740 -11.78 17.96 -3.93
C PRO A 740 -10.51 17.40 -4.59
N VAL A 741 -9.61 16.85 -3.77
CA VAL A 741 -8.43 16.11 -4.23
C VAL A 741 -8.83 14.69 -4.57
N MET A 742 -8.59 14.32 -5.83
CA MET A 742 -8.88 12.98 -6.36
C MET A 742 -7.70 12.48 -7.19
N MET A 743 -7.55 11.16 -7.29
CA MET A 743 -6.70 10.57 -8.31
C MET A 743 -7.35 10.86 -9.68
N ARG A 744 -6.61 11.46 -10.61
CA ARG A 744 -7.11 11.88 -11.93
C ARG A 744 -6.14 11.49 -13.06
N PRO A 745 -6.64 11.24 -14.28
CA PRO A 745 -5.80 11.08 -15.46
C PRO A 745 -5.08 12.39 -15.80
N MET A 746 -3.78 12.29 -16.07
CA MET A 746 -2.89 13.40 -16.42
C MET A 746 -2.54 13.37 -17.91
N PHE A 747 -1.69 14.29 -18.38
CA PHE A 747 -1.34 14.40 -19.80
C PHE A 747 -0.78 13.10 -20.41
N GLY A 748 -0.07 12.28 -19.63
CA GLY A 748 0.41 10.97 -20.07
C GLY A 748 -0.70 9.96 -20.41
N ALA A 749 -1.95 10.22 -20.02
CA ALA A 749 -3.12 9.38 -20.29
C ALA A 749 -3.89 9.76 -21.56
N PHE A 750 -3.61 10.90 -22.19
CA PHE A 750 -4.43 11.43 -23.28
C PHE A 750 -3.75 11.34 -24.65
N GLY A 751 -4.56 11.23 -25.70
CA GLY A 751 -4.08 11.15 -27.08
C GLY A 751 -3.14 9.96 -27.30
N ASN A 752 -2.03 10.20 -28.01
CA ASN A 752 -1.00 9.18 -28.26
C ASN A 752 0.05 9.09 -27.15
N ALA A 753 -0.07 9.83 -26.05
CA ALA A 753 0.88 9.74 -24.94
C ALA A 753 0.79 8.36 -24.26
N GLY A 754 -0.43 7.87 -24.03
CA GLY A 754 -0.65 6.56 -23.40
C GLY A 754 -0.05 5.40 -24.21
N SER A 755 -0.16 5.44 -25.54
CA SER A 755 0.46 4.47 -26.44
C SER A 755 1.98 4.60 -26.50
N SER A 756 2.51 5.82 -26.64
CA SER A 756 3.95 6.07 -26.77
C SER A 756 4.76 5.65 -25.54
N ASN A 757 4.14 5.69 -24.36
CA ASN A 757 4.79 5.40 -23.08
C ASN A 757 4.51 3.99 -22.55
N SER A 758 3.87 3.12 -23.33
CA SER A 758 3.42 1.80 -22.88
C SER A 758 3.80 0.67 -23.85
N ILE A 759 3.61 -0.57 -23.39
CA ILE A 759 3.92 -1.79 -24.16
C ILE A 759 2.70 -2.70 -24.25
N ALA A 760 2.43 -3.24 -25.44
CA ALA A 760 1.60 -4.42 -25.62
C ALA A 760 2.52 -5.65 -25.73
N PHE A 761 2.50 -6.50 -24.71
CA PHE A 761 3.25 -7.75 -24.68
C PHE A 761 2.50 -8.84 -25.43
N VAL A 762 3.18 -9.46 -26.39
CA VAL A 762 2.63 -10.50 -27.27
C VAL A 762 3.60 -11.67 -27.38
N SER A 763 3.21 -12.79 -27.99
CA SER A 763 4.18 -13.86 -28.28
C SER A 763 5.21 -13.42 -29.32
N LYS A 764 6.38 -14.07 -29.30
CA LYS A 764 7.39 -13.91 -30.36
C LYS A 764 6.81 -14.15 -31.76
N ALA A 765 6.00 -15.20 -31.91
CA ALA A 765 5.36 -15.53 -33.19
C ALA A 765 4.43 -14.40 -33.71
N ALA A 766 3.66 -13.77 -32.82
CA ALA A 766 2.81 -12.65 -33.20
C ALA A 766 3.62 -11.40 -33.58
N LYS A 767 4.66 -11.07 -32.81
CA LYS A 767 5.55 -9.94 -33.13
C LYS A 767 6.23 -10.14 -34.49
N GLU A 768 6.75 -11.33 -34.76
CA GLU A 768 7.38 -11.68 -36.04
C GLU A 768 6.39 -11.72 -37.21
N ALA A 769 5.12 -12.06 -36.96
CA ALA A 769 4.05 -11.97 -37.94
C ALA A 769 3.64 -10.51 -38.26
N GLY A 770 4.16 -9.52 -37.54
CA GLY A 770 3.92 -8.11 -37.83
C GLY A 770 2.57 -7.58 -37.35
N ILE A 771 1.95 -8.22 -36.34
CA ILE A 771 0.58 -7.87 -35.91
C ILE A 771 0.45 -6.42 -35.44
N GLY A 772 1.52 -5.79 -34.95
CA GLY A 772 1.49 -4.37 -34.58
C GLY A 772 1.15 -3.48 -35.76
N THR A 773 1.71 -3.79 -36.95
CA THR A 773 1.38 -3.06 -38.19
C THR A 773 0.03 -3.49 -38.72
N GLU A 774 -0.26 -4.80 -38.75
CA GLU A 774 -1.53 -5.34 -39.28
C GLU A 774 -2.75 -4.83 -38.52
N TYR A 775 -2.66 -4.73 -37.19
CA TYR A 775 -3.74 -4.27 -36.33
C TYR A 775 -3.74 -2.75 -36.17
N GLY A 776 -2.71 -2.05 -36.66
CA GLY A 776 -2.59 -0.60 -36.60
C GLY A 776 -2.29 -0.04 -35.21
N LEU A 777 -1.61 -0.82 -34.36
CA LEU A 777 -1.29 -0.43 -32.99
C LEU A 777 -0.26 0.70 -32.96
N LYS A 778 -0.47 1.68 -32.08
CA LYS A 778 0.48 2.76 -31.79
C LYS A 778 1.37 2.44 -30.61
N LYS A 779 0.89 1.61 -29.68
CA LYS A 779 1.66 1.15 -28.54
C LYS A 779 2.84 0.29 -29.00
N ARG A 780 3.97 0.39 -28.29
CA ARG A 780 5.14 -0.44 -28.56
C ARG A 780 4.75 -1.92 -28.39
N VAL A 781 5.08 -2.77 -29.36
CA VAL A 781 4.79 -4.21 -29.30
C VAL A 781 6.06 -4.98 -29.02
N GLU A 782 6.12 -5.64 -27.86
CA GLU A 782 7.28 -6.45 -27.45
C GLU A 782 6.91 -7.92 -27.23
N ALA A 783 7.86 -8.79 -27.56
CA ALA A 783 7.68 -10.23 -27.41
C ALA A 783 8.05 -10.65 -25.99
N VAL A 784 7.22 -11.50 -25.39
CA VAL A 784 7.61 -12.22 -24.17
C VAL A 784 8.64 -13.31 -24.51
N SER A 785 9.48 -13.65 -23.54
CA SER A 785 10.49 -14.71 -23.70
C SER A 785 11.00 -15.27 -22.37
N ASN A 786 11.76 -16.37 -22.45
CA ASN A 786 12.52 -16.99 -21.35
C ASN A 786 11.65 -17.52 -20.20
N VAL A 787 10.47 -18.06 -20.51
CA VAL A 787 9.53 -18.54 -19.47
C VAL A 787 9.53 -20.05 -19.31
N ARG A 788 9.98 -20.82 -20.30
CA ARG A 788 9.86 -22.30 -20.28
C ARG A 788 10.92 -23.03 -19.46
N LYS A 789 11.90 -22.30 -18.93
CA LYS A 789 12.99 -22.86 -18.09
C LYS A 789 12.94 -22.36 -16.65
N LEU A 790 11.93 -21.56 -16.33
CA LEU A 790 11.79 -21.00 -14.98
C LEU A 790 11.36 -22.08 -14.01
N THR A 791 11.85 -21.94 -12.79
CA THR A 791 11.46 -22.73 -11.63
C THR A 791 11.09 -21.76 -10.51
N LYS A 792 10.56 -22.30 -9.42
CA LYS A 792 10.37 -21.56 -8.16
C LYS A 792 11.63 -20.84 -7.70
N LEU A 793 12.83 -21.37 -8.01
CA LEU A 793 14.10 -20.78 -7.60
C LEU A 793 14.39 -19.43 -8.26
N ASP A 794 13.75 -19.14 -9.39
CA ASP A 794 13.90 -17.88 -10.11
C ASP A 794 13.05 -16.75 -9.51
N MET A 795 12.09 -17.08 -8.65
CA MET A 795 11.21 -16.12 -7.97
C MET A 795 11.97 -15.39 -6.88
N LYS A 796 12.20 -14.09 -7.08
CA LYS A 796 13.03 -13.26 -6.22
C LYS A 796 12.47 -13.23 -4.81
N LEU A 797 13.32 -13.63 -3.86
CA LEU A 797 13.04 -13.67 -2.41
C LEU A 797 11.87 -14.58 -1.99
N ASN A 798 11.30 -15.33 -2.94
CA ASN A 798 10.12 -16.17 -2.77
C ASN A 798 10.36 -17.55 -3.44
N SER A 799 11.49 -18.15 -3.12
CA SER A 799 11.99 -19.39 -3.74
C SER A 799 11.84 -20.63 -2.85
N ALA A 800 11.07 -20.55 -1.77
CA ALA A 800 10.95 -21.67 -0.82
C ALA A 800 10.17 -22.85 -1.44
N LEU A 801 10.63 -24.07 -1.18
CA LEU A 801 10.02 -25.31 -1.67
C LEU A 801 9.79 -26.29 -0.50
N PRO A 802 8.90 -25.94 0.45
CA PRO A 802 8.56 -26.85 1.54
C PRO A 802 7.80 -28.07 1.01
N VAL A 803 7.94 -29.21 1.69
CA VAL A 803 7.06 -30.37 1.47
C VAL A 803 5.72 -30.06 2.10
N ILE A 804 4.70 -29.84 1.28
CA ILE A 804 3.36 -29.50 1.75
C ILE A 804 2.49 -30.74 1.75
N GLU A 805 1.84 -31.00 2.88
CA GLU A 805 0.79 -32.00 3.01
C GLU A 805 -0.50 -31.34 3.48
N VAL A 806 -1.63 -31.92 3.09
CA VAL A 806 -2.97 -31.46 3.48
C VAL A 806 -3.76 -32.69 3.88
N ASP A 807 -4.27 -32.68 5.10
CA ASP A 807 -5.14 -33.74 5.59
C ASP A 807 -6.50 -33.69 4.86
N PRO A 808 -6.96 -34.80 4.25
CA PRO A 808 -8.15 -34.78 3.40
C PRO A 808 -9.47 -34.63 4.18
N GLU A 809 -9.48 -34.83 5.49
CA GLU A 809 -10.68 -34.74 6.32
C GLU A 809 -10.73 -33.45 7.14
N THR A 810 -9.59 -33.05 7.70
CA THR A 810 -9.46 -31.88 8.59
C THR A 810 -8.95 -30.63 7.88
N TYR A 811 -8.45 -30.77 6.64
CA TYR A 811 -7.81 -29.71 5.85
C TYR A 811 -6.57 -29.09 6.48
N THR A 812 -6.05 -29.72 7.55
CA THR A 812 -4.83 -29.30 8.23
C THR A 812 -3.67 -29.30 7.23
N VAL A 813 -3.06 -28.12 7.03
CA VAL A 813 -1.91 -27.96 6.15
C VAL A 813 -0.63 -28.06 6.98
N THR A 814 0.33 -28.85 6.51
CA THR A 814 1.69 -28.88 7.05
C THR A 814 2.70 -28.44 6.00
N ALA A 815 3.82 -27.88 6.45
CA ALA A 815 5.02 -27.66 5.65
C ALA A 815 6.22 -28.24 6.38
N ASP A 816 6.93 -29.18 5.75
CA ASP A 816 8.07 -29.89 6.33
C ASP A 816 7.73 -30.56 7.69
N GLY A 817 6.47 -31.02 7.82
CA GLY A 817 5.93 -31.65 9.03
C GLY A 817 5.38 -30.68 10.09
N GLU A 818 5.52 -29.36 9.90
CA GLU A 818 4.98 -28.35 10.83
C GLU A 818 3.59 -27.85 10.39
N VAL A 819 2.63 -27.82 11.31
CA VAL A 819 1.28 -27.32 11.05
C VAL A 819 1.30 -25.81 10.77
N LEU A 820 0.74 -25.40 9.64
CA LEU A 820 0.62 -24.01 9.23
C LEU A 820 -0.74 -23.46 9.62
N THR A 821 -0.82 -22.83 10.79
CA THR A 821 -2.06 -22.20 11.26
C THR A 821 -1.80 -20.80 11.84
N CYS A 822 -2.74 -19.88 11.60
CA CYS A 822 -2.74 -18.56 12.20
C CYS A 822 -4.17 -18.08 12.47
N SER A 823 -4.35 -17.26 13.50
CA SER A 823 -5.68 -16.73 13.83
C SER A 823 -6.13 -15.68 12.80
N PRO A 824 -7.43 -15.56 12.51
CA PRO A 824 -7.93 -14.47 11.70
C PRO A 824 -7.58 -13.13 12.36
N ALA A 825 -7.14 -12.16 11.57
CA ALA A 825 -6.96 -10.81 12.08
C ALA A 825 -8.33 -10.25 12.46
N THR A 826 -8.47 -9.88 13.74
CA THR A 826 -9.55 -9.01 14.20
C THR A 826 -9.01 -7.60 14.23
N MET A 827 -9.83 -6.59 13.92
CA MET A 827 -9.54 -5.24 14.38
C MET A 827 -9.50 -5.32 15.91
N GLN A 828 -8.28 -5.40 16.44
CA GLN A 828 -7.96 -5.73 17.81
C GLN A 828 -8.55 -4.64 18.69
N MET A 829 -9.75 -4.87 19.23
CA MET A 829 -10.39 -4.18 20.36
C MET A 829 -11.89 -4.49 20.46
N ALA A 830 -12.56 -4.91 19.38
CA ALA A 830 -14.03 -5.02 19.38
C ALA A 830 -14.55 -6.12 20.31
N ALA A 831 -14.04 -7.35 20.25
CA ALA A 831 -14.60 -8.48 21.01
C ALA A 831 -14.36 -8.37 22.52
N PHE A 832 -13.16 -7.99 22.95
CA PHE A 832 -12.84 -7.85 24.38
C PHE A 832 -13.47 -6.60 24.99
N LYS A 833 -13.50 -5.45 24.30
CA LYS A 833 -14.28 -4.27 24.76
C LYS A 833 -15.78 -4.56 24.73
N ALA A 834 -16.30 -5.28 23.74
CA ALA A 834 -17.71 -5.67 23.71
C ALA A 834 -18.05 -6.60 24.88
N PHE A 835 -17.19 -7.54 25.25
CA PHE A 835 -17.38 -8.37 26.44
C PHE A 835 -17.27 -7.55 27.74
N LEU A 836 -16.25 -6.71 27.88
CA LEU A 836 -16.05 -5.85 29.06
C LEU A 836 -17.17 -4.82 29.27
N ASN A 837 -17.70 -4.26 28.18
CA ASN A 837 -18.73 -3.22 28.19
C ASN A 837 -20.12 -3.78 27.88
N SER A 838 -20.28 -5.09 27.76
CA SER A 838 -21.58 -5.73 27.61
C SER A 838 -22.44 -5.43 28.84
N PRO A 839 -23.75 -5.19 28.68
CA PRO A 839 -24.66 -5.05 29.82
C PRO A 839 -24.64 -6.27 30.78
N VAL A 840 -24.19 -7.44 30.30
CA VAL A 840 -23.99 -8.68 31.08
C VAL A 840 -22.51 -9.03 31.28
N GLY A 841 -21.60 -8.09 31.04
CA GLY A 841 -20.16 -8.26 31.13
C GLY A 841 -19.60 -8.09 32.55
N PRO A 842 -18.28 -8.30 32.76
CA PRO A 842 -17.63 -8.33 34.07
C PRO A 842 -17.75 -7.05 34.92
N LYS A 843 -18.16 -5.93 34.33
CA LYS A 843 -18.40 -4.67 35.05
C LYS A 843 -19.75 -4.62 35.76
N THR A 844 -20.62 -5.61 35.57
CA THR A 844 -21.99 -5.59 36.11
C THR A 844 -22.24 -6.77 37.07
N THR A 845 -23.19 -6.59 37.97
CA THR A 845 -23.66 -7.68 38.87
C THR A 845 -24.28 -8.83 38.09
N HIS A 846 -24.73 -8.58 36.86
CA HIS A 846 -25.24 -9.61 35.95
C HIS A 846 -24.19 -10.64 35.55
N PHE A 847 -22.89 -10.34 35.67
CA PHE A 847 -21.81 -11.30 35.45
C PHE A 847 -21.39 -12.00 36.75
N TRP A 848 -21.09 -11.23 37.79
CA TRP A 848 -20.53 -11.79 39.04
C TRP A 848 -21.55 -12.59 39.87
N GLY A 849 -22.83 -12.24 39.82
CA GLY A 849 -23.89 -13.00 40.51
C GLY A 849 -23.96 -14.46 40.05
N PRO A 850 -24.12 -14.73 38.73
CA PRO A 850 -24.05 -16.08 38.19
C PRO A 850 -22.74 -16.81 38.51
N ILE A 851 -21.59 -16.13 38.37
CA ILE A 851 -20.27 -16.73 38.62
C ILE A 851 -20.14 -17.20 40.07
N ALA A 852 -20.60 -16.42 41.04
CA ALA A 852 -20.63 -16.84 42.44
C ALA A 852 -21.59 -18.02 42.67
N ASN A 853 -22.74 -18.05 42.00
CA ASN A 853 -23.74 -19.11 42.14
C ASN A 853 -23.27 -20.47 41.58
N TRP A 854 -22.27 -20.51 40.70
CA TRP A 854 -21.65 -21.77 40.27
C TRP A 854 -21.02 -22.56 41.44
N GLY A 855 -20.73 -21.91 42.57
CA GLY A 855 -20.34 -22.57 43.81
C GLY A 855 -21.38 -23.59 44.32
N PHE A 856 -22.68 -23.33 44.14
CA PHE A 856 -23.74 -24.28 44.52
C PHE A 856 -23.74 -25.53 43.63
N VAL A 857 -23.47 -25.36 42.33
CA VAL A 857 -23.36 -26.47 41.37
C VAL A 857 -22.16 -27.34 41.74
N ALA A 858 -21.01 -26.72 41.99
CA ALA A 858 -19.79 -27.42 42.39
C ALA A 858 -19.99 -28.17 43.72
N ALA A 859 -20.59 -27.53 44.73
CA ALA A 859 -20.92 -28.17 46.00
C ALA A 859 -21.86 -29.36 45.80
N GLY A 860 -22.91 -29.21 44.98
CA GLY A 860 -23.85 -30.28 44.67
C GLY A 860 -23.21 -31.47 43.94
N LEU A 861 -22.25 -31.21 43.04
CA LEU A 861 -21.46 -32.24 42.37
C LEU A 861 -20.54 -32.99 43.34
N VAL A 862 -19.85 -32.27 44.25
CA VAL A 862 -19.04 -32.89 45.31
C VAL A 862 -19.91 -33.77 46.22
N ASP A 863 -21.11 -33.28 46.56
CA ASP A 863 -22.05 -34.02 47.40
C ASP A 863 -22.57 -35.30 46.73
N MET A 864 -22.37 -35.52 45.42
CA MET A 864 -22.75 -36.78 44.76
C MET A 864 -21.98 -37.97 45.34
N GLN A 865 -20.82 -37.72 45.95
CA GLN A 865 -20.00 -38.76 46.59
C GLN A 865 -20.46 -39.10 48.02
N LYS A 866 -21.38 -38.32 48.62
CA LYS A 866 -21.88 -38.58 49.98
C LYS A 866 -22.92 -39.70 49.98
N PRO A 867 -23.03 -40.48 51.08
CA PRO A 867 -24.10 -41.45 51.30
C PRO A 867 -25.49 -40.80 51.12
N PRO A 868 -26.42 -41.41 50.36
CA PRO A 868 -27.76 -40.86 50.12
C PRO A 868 -28.57 -40.55 51.38
N GLU A 869 -28.30 -41.24 52.49
CA GLU A 869 -28.98 -41.09 53.78
C GLU A 869 -28.63 -39.77 54.48
N LEU A 870 -27.51 -39.14 54.12
CA LEU A 870 -27.06 -37.85 54.65
C LEU A 870 -27.58 -36.66 53.85
N ILE A 871 -28.26 -36.89 52.72
CA ILE A 871 -28.84 -35.84 51.89
C ILE A 871 -30.08 -35.27 52.60
N SER A 872 -30.14 -33.95 52.79
CA SER A 872 -31.34 -33.29 53.28
C SER A 872 -32.35 -33.13 52.14
N GLY A 873 -33.43 -33.91 52.15
CA GLY A 873 -34.53 -33.76 51.19
C GLY A 873 -35.14 -32.35 51.19
N ASN A 874 -35.28 -31.75 52.38
CA ASN A 874 -35.82 -30.39 52.52
C ASN A 874 -34.91 -29.34 51.85
N MET A 875 -33.59 -29.42 52.06
CA MET A 875 -32.64 -28.49 51.45
C MET A 875 -32.56 -28.67 49.93
N THR A 876 -32.49 -29.93 49.49
CA THR A 876 -32.39 -30.28 48.07
C THR A 876 -33.66 -29.84 47.32
N GLY A 877 -34.84 -30.11 47.88
CA GLY A 877 -36.11 -29.65 47.33
C GLY A 877 -36.23 -28.13 47.28
N ALA A 878 -35.76 -27.43 48.32
CA ALA A 878 -35.71 -25.96 48.31
C ALA A 878 -34.78 -25.42 47.22
N MET A 879 -33.64 -26.06 46.96
CA MET A 879 -32.71 -25.66 45.90
C MET A 879 -33.25 -25.94 44.49
N CYS A 880 -34.06 -26.98 44.30
CA CYS A 880 -34.78 -27.21 43.04
C CYS A 880 -35.83 -26.10 42.82
N VAL A 881 -36.66 -25.81 43.82
CA VAL A 881 -37.65 -24.72 43.70
C VAL A 881 -36.96 -23.37 43.45
N TYR A 882 -35.86 -23.10 44.14
CA TYR A 882 -35.03 -21.92 43.92
C TYR A 882 -34.56 -21.84 42.45
N SER A 883 -33.89 -22.87 41.94
CA SER A 883 -33.33 -22.81 40.58
C SER A 883 -34.42 -22.76 39.50
N GLY A 884 -35.51 -23.52 39.67
CA GLY A 884 -36.72 -23.45 38.84
C GLY A 884 -37.31 -22.04 38.73
N LEU A 885 -37.50 -21.36 39.87
CA LEU A 885 -38.03 -19.99 39.89
C LEU A 885 -37.07 -18.99 39.24
N PHE A 886 -35.78 -19.06 39.58
CA PHE A 886 -34.80 -18.10 39.10
C PHE A 886 -34.38 -18.31 37.63
N MET A 887 -34.55 -19.52 37.06
CA MET A 887 -34.43 -19.73 35.61
C MET A 887 -35.43 -18.85 34.83
N ARG A 888 -36.68 -18.76 35.29
CA ARG A 888 -37.69 -17.89 34.68
C ARG A 888 -37.27 -16.42 34.75
N PHE A 889 -36.75 -15.97 35.89
CA PHE A 889 -36.26 -14.59 36.03
C PHE A 889 -35.06 -14.29 35.14
N ALA A 890 -34.08 -15.21 35.05
CA ALA A 890 -32.94 -15.07 34.14
C ALA A 890 -33.36 -14.91 32.67
N TRP A 891 -34.46 -15.56 32.27
CA TRP A 891 -35.06 -15.44 30.93
C TRP A 891 -35.84 -14.15 30.70
N MET A 892 -36.46 -13.59 31.75
CA MET A 892 -37.32 -12.40 31.67
C MET A 892 -36.56 -11.08 31.74
N VAL A 893 -35.39 -11.03 32.40
CA VAL A 893 -34.54 -9.82 32.45
C VAL A 893 -34.06 -9.44 31.05
N GLN A 894 -34.01 -8.13 30.74
CA GLN A 894 -33.53 -7.61 29.46
C GLN A 894 -32.30 -6.71 29.66
N PRO A 895 -31.18 -6.98 28.96
CA PRO A 895 -30.98 -8.13 28.05
C PRO A 895 -30.96 -9.46 28.80
N ARG A 896 -31.37 -10.55 28.12
CA ARG A 896 -31.46 -11.90 28.70
C ARG A 896 -30.12 -12.33 29.28
N ASN A 897 -30.13 -12.85 30.51
CA ASN A 897 -28.91 -13.31 31.18
C ASN A 897 -28.74 -14.82 31.02
N TYR A 898 -28.18 -15.23 29.88
CA TYR A 898 -27.96 -16.65 29.56
C TYR A 898 -26.97 -17.33 30.53
N LEU A 899 -26.01 -16.59 31.10
CA LEU A 899 -25.06 -17.11 32.07
C LEU A 899 -25.77 -17.50 33.39
N LEU A 900 -26.68 -16.64 33.86
CA LEU A 900 -27.51 -16.92 35.03
C LEU A 900 -28.44 -18.10 34.77
N LEU A 901 -29.06 -18.15 33.59
CA LEU A 901 -29.94 -19.24 33.19
C LEU A 901 -29.19 -20.58 33.19
N ALA A 902 -28.01 -20.64 32.58
CA ALA A 902 -27.17 -21.83 32.53
C ALA A 902 -26.74 -22.29 33.93
N CYS A 903 -26.38 -21.36 34.81
CA CYS A 903 -26.04 -21.66 36.20
C CYS A 903 -27.21 -22.32 36.95
N HIS A 904 -28.42 -21.76 36.86
CA HIS A 904 -29.59 -22.33 37.53
C HIS A 904 -30.03 -23.66 36.89
N ALA A 905 -29.98 -23.80 35.57
CA ALA A 905 -30.28 -25.07 34.91
C ALA A 905 -29.31 -26.18 35.34
N SER A 906 -28.02 -25.85 35.48
CA SER A 906 -27.01 -26.78 35.95
C SER A 906 -27.24 -27.16 37.41
N ASN A 907 -27.55 -26.18 38.26
CA ASN A 907 -27.86 -26.44 39.67
C ASN A 907 -29.13 -27.31 39.81
N GLU A 908 -30.21 -26.98 39.09
CA GLU A 908 -31.46 -27.76 39.07
C GLU A 908 -31.18 -29.24 38.73
N THR A 909 -30.38 -29.47 37.69
CA THR A 909 -30.01 -30.82 37.24
C THR A 909 -29.30 -31.60 38.34
N VAL A 910 -28.32 -30.97 38.98
CA VAL A 910 -27.56 -31.58 40.09
C VAL A 910 -28.45 -31.86 41.30
N GLN A 911 -29.33 -30.92 41.66
CA GLN A 911 -30.21 -31.07 42.82
C GLN A 911 -31.32 -32.10 42.58
N LEU A 912 -31.90 -32.17 41.38
CA LEU A 912 -32.87 -33.22 41.02
C LEU A 912 -32.25 -34.62 41.10
N TYR A 913 -30.99 -34.75 40.69
CA TYR A 913 -30.26 -36.01 40.85
C TYR A 913 -30.07 -36.37 42.32
N GLN A 914 -29.66 -35.42 43.17
CA GLN A 914 -29.53 -35.63 44.61
C GLN A 914 -30.88 -35.94 45.28
N PHE A 915 -31.95 -35.30 44.83
CA PHE A 915 -33.31 -35.54 45.32
C PHE A 915 -33.77 -36.94 44.97
N SER A 916 -33.44 -37.43 43.77
CA SER A 916 -33.67 -38.83 43.36
C SER A 916 -32.92 -39.82 44.25
N ARG A 917 -31.64 -39.53 44.56
CA ARG A 917 -30.83 -40.38 45.46
C ARG A 917 -31.43 -40.45 46.86
N TRP A 918 -31.81 -39.31 47.42
CA TRP A 918 -32.48 -39.23 48.72
C TRP A 918 -33.82 -39.97 48.73
N ALA A 919 -34.67 -39.74 47.72
CA ALA A 919 -35.99 -40.37 47.63
C ALA A 919 -35.91 -41.91 47.50
N LYS A 920 -34.89 -42.43 46.80
CA LYS A 920 -34.60 -43.87 46.77
C LYS A 920 -34.21 -44.39 48.16
N ALA A 921 -33.32 -43.69 48.86
CA ALA A 921 -32.86 -44.11 50.20
C ALA A 921 -33.97 -44.08 51.26
N GLN A 922 -34.97 -43.20 51.11
CA GLN A 922 -36.15 -43.15 51.98
C GLN A 922 -37.27 -44.13 51.57
N GLY A 923 -37.06 -44.95 50.53
CA GLY A 923 -38.03 -45.94 50.05
C GLY A 923 -39.21 -45.35 49.26
N TYR A 924 -39.18 -44.07 48.89
CA TYR A 924 -40.28 -43.43 48.14
C TYR A 924 -40.36 -43.86 46.66
N LEU A 925 -39.29 -44.46 46.12
CA LEU A 925 -39.18 -44.85 44.71
C LEU A 925 -39.13 -46.38 44.48
N GLU A 926 -39.38 -47.20 45.50
CA GLU A 926 -39.49 -48.66 45.37
C GLU A 926 -40.91 -49.09 44.97
N GLY A 927 -41.11 -49.38 43.68
CA GLY A 927 -42.33 -49.97 43.15
C GLY A 927 -42.39 -51.50 43.35
N LYS A 928 -43.50 -51.93 43.97
CA LYS A 928 -44.09 -53.28 44.11
C LYS A 928 -43.39 -54.46 43.38
N LYS A 929 -42.98 -55.45 44.18
CA LYS A 929 -42.86 -56.87 43.78
C LYS A 929 -44.25 -57.52 43.77
N ASP A 930 -44.64 -58.16 42.67
CA ASP A 930 -45.78 -59.09 42.61
C ASP A 930 -45.27 -60.53 42.45
N GLU A 931 -45.83 -61.43 43.26
CA GLU A 931 -45.52 -62.86 43.38
C GLU A 931 -46.33 -63.74 42.40
N ALA A 932 -45.63 -64.71 41.81
CA ALA A 932 -46.01 -66.08 41.44
C ALA A 932 -47.47 -66.48 41.09
N LYS A 933 -47.64 -67.12 39.91
CA LYS A 933 -48.12 -68.53 39.76
C LYS A 933 -48.02 -69.05 38.31
N LYS A 934 -47.52 -70.28 38.16
CA LYS A 934 -47.43 -71.14 36.94
C LYS A 934 -48.83 -71.64 36.47
N PRO A 935 -48.97 -72.19 35.24
CA PRO A 935 -48.85 -73.66 35.04
C PRO A 935 -48.10 -74.08 33.74
N GLU A 936 -47.26 -75.13 33.82
CA GLU A 936 -47.34 -76.44 33.11
C GLU A 936 -47.05 -76.40 31.60
N GLU A 937 -45.92 -76.93 31.13
CA GLU A 937 -45.66 -78.35 30.78
C GLU A 937 -46.51 -78.90 29.62
N ALA A 938 -45.82 -79.20 28.50
CA ALA A 938 -45.68 -80.54 27.92
C ALA A 938 -45.83 -80.59 26.39
N LYS A 939 -44.73 -81.05 25.77
CA LYS A 939 -44.64 -82.05 24.68
C LYS A 939 -45.61 -81.97 23.47
N LYS A 940 -45.00 -81.81 22.28
CA LYS A 940 -45.44 -82.42 21.00
C LYS A 940 -45.91 -83.88 21.20
N PRO A 941 -46.83 -84.48 20.40
CA PRO A 941 -47.21 -84.17 19.00
C PRO A 941 -48.73 -84.22 18.67
N GLU A 942 -49.02 -84.05 17.37
CA GLU A 942 -50.30 -84.02 16.60
C GLU A 942 -51.13 -82.72 16.62
#